data_AF-A0A8J4TWN2-F1
#
_entry.id   AF-A0A8J4TWN2-F1
#
_cell.length_a   1.000
_cell.length_b   1.000
_cell.length_c   1.000
_cell.angle_alpha   90.00
_cell.angle_beta   90.00
_cell.angle_gamma   90.00
#
_symmetry.space_group_name_H-M   'P 1'
#
loop_
_entity.id
_entity.type
_entity.pdbx_description
1 polymer ?
#
loop_
_entity_poly.entity_id
_entity_poly.type
_entity_poly.pdbx_seq_one_letter_code
_entity_poly.pdbx_strand_id
1 'polypeptide(L)'
;MYEDQRERWGNQAWDAARESPIIEDEQKPRKCLSFIQILTCSFVGLLVFGLAFLSKTSLLLLIKLCSSTSETIDTKPYAFLFIGCLLIAPSVLLFIKSIWKMTFKDSKTPSAQTLLWIVLVETLVALGSSVLTLAAMPQFDIFTNVMLLNGIATLSALLQVVANAVAHGRRRLIATSLAALLLLLGGFCLFAANYIRQQNGKPNMVLFVGLAIGGTLLVSLNWWENYAMLFRIVFFQNTIRDIKSSSNLVNIVASSVRIIVTFTVLGAYVKLSGQDWSSVLSVNSFTKTLVLSLFAIQVLASALCRYMAVIACKMHAVRRAFVLPMIFTSPAVLGAFFLSVWIPFVNLRQQIQTNQTFTDYCSTFKSVGGPVNAILRLLIRDVTLDLCGLIPKKDESFVGFGLLGSSLVSWWLGLVLCTLYIWFLNTERIARTKDLFVRNLYEAAFIDQSMLLNSKFEIVLQPRHAREKEKVTIYLCATMWHETADEMLKMIISMFRLDKFRPKKNKFNDVVFESHIYFDDAFLTNDNKDSKLRVNEYAETLVEVIKEVYVIFTEDHKSAFRDRKVLPNQKIFRTPYGCRLQYTLPHGNILFVHFKNKKQIRHKKRWSQIMYMYYLLGWRLHKNYYVMYKQGEVHLTNIQDQLKKAKENTYILALDGDTDFQPSAVMLLVDRLRLYPEVGAACGRIHPTGTGPMVWYQKFEYAVGHWLQKTAEHVFGSVLCSPGCFSLMRAEALMSDNVMKRYTTKATEAGHYLQYDQGEDRWLCTLLLQQGWRVEYNAASDSYTNAPQEFKEFYNQRRRWGPSTMANTLDLLASGSITAKLNKSISGPYILYQTITMAASILGPATVCLMIAGSLKFVFTIDANVALLIAVIPPTIYLFFCYYLGQAKSDLQIKIAAIMSIVYACLMTATILSIIGDMVKQDTFVTPAGLFFIGIIIMYISTALLHPHEFHLAIFGLLYFICIPSGYLLLAIYSMVNMNNVSWGTRESSSQTGGSENDTRKNVKCQKLLKLCGYNLEIQLNKEEKVIHVVQANASQSTPLTIENKESDQTTKQQSSSTEEEKDFIGQLAESSGELKLLEQRLNMEEEDFWNDLIEQYLKPLKTDQKKEERIKEDLKDLRNKANFVFFICNLLWLVATFFLQIIGTSVNIQIPKVYANGTVDAHTPLYIDPIGLMFLISFAGLLIVQYFAMLWHRVQTFIHFIAYNGTEAEVNRKARKHSEAMLTTFSEENPKGTTIIYGVDKHVSTDR
;
A
#
# COMPACT_ATOMS: atom_id res chain seq x y z
N MET A 1 23.56 -23.53 41.99
CA MET A 1 23.55 -22.31 41.16
C MET A 1 23.33 -22.60 39.66
N TYR A 2 23.76 -23.76 39.13
CA TYR A 2 23.43 -24.19 37.76
C TYR A 2 22.11 -25.00 37.64
N GLU A 3 21.67 -25.69 38.70
CA GLU A 3 20.37 -26.38 38.70
C GLU A 3 19.18 -25.45 38.99
N ASP A 4 19.39 -24.42 39.82
CA ASP A 4 18.40 -23.39 40.13
C ASP A 4 18.12 -22.43 38.94
N GLN A 5 19.05 -22.37 37.96
CA GLN A 5 18.80 -21.73 36.66
C GLN A 5 17.98 -22.61 35.71
N ARG A 6 18.05 -23.94 35.85
CA ARG A 6 17.28 -24.89 35.03
C ARG A 6 15.82 -24.95 35.46
N GLU A 7 15.52 -24.88 36.75
CA GLU A 7 14.14 -24.78 37.25
C GLU A 7 13.50 -23.41 36.95
N ARG A 8 14.28 -22.33 36.89
CA ARG A 8 13.78 -21.02 36.41
C ARG A 8 13.45 -21.01 34.92
N TRP A 9 14.19 -21.73 34.09
CA TRP A 9 13.85 -21.89 32.67
C TRP A 9 12.66 -22.82 32.43
N GLY A 10 12.45 -23.83 33.28
CA GLY A 10 11.28 -24.71 33.21
C GLY A 10 9.96 -24.03 33.61
N ASN A 11 9.99 -23.08 34.56
CA ASN A 11 8.79 -22.43 35.10
C ASN A 11 8.41 -21.10 34.42
N GLN A 12 9.08 -20.71 33.33
CA GLN A 12 8.80 -19.47 32.56
C GLN A 12 8.12 -19.73 31.20
N ALA A 13 7.35 -20.81 31.07
CA ALA A 13 6.60 -21.17 29.86
C ALA A 13 5.27 -20.40 29.66
N TRP A 14 5.25 -19.08 29.87
CA TRP A 14 4.08 -18.23 29.59
C TRP A 14 4.38 -16.94 28.80
N ASP A 15 5.65 -16.61 28.56
CA ASP A 15 6.02 -15.42 27.81
C ASP A 15 6.29 -15.76 26.33
N ALA A 16 5.31 -15.47 25.47
CA ALA A 16 5.37 -15.68 24.03
C ALA A 16 6.20 -14.62 23.27
N ALA A 17 7.00 -13.79 23.97
CA ALA A 17 7.55 -12.55 23.43
C ALA A 17 9.08 -12.38 23.55
N ARG A 18 9.88 -13.46 23.56
CA ARG A 18 11.32 -13.32 23.21
C ARG A 18 11.98 -14.65 22.82
N GLU A 19 12.59 -14.71 21.63
CA GLU A 19 13.62 -15.69 21.29
C GLU A 19 14.52 -15.21 20.12
N SER A 20 15.82 -15.39 20.29
CA SER A 20 16.79 -15.75 19.23
C SER A 20 18.07 -16.22 19.92
N PRO A 21 18.80 -17.25 19.46
CA PRO A 21 18.87 -17.70 18.06
C PRO A 21 18.68 -19.24 17.86
N ILE A 22 18.12 -19.62 16.71
CA ILE A 22 18.61 -20.63 15.73
C ILE A 22 17.55 -20.75 14.61
N ILE A 23 18.05 -20.91 13.40
CA ILE A 23 17.41 -20.64 12.11
C ILE A 23 16.46 -21.77 11.68
N GLU A 24 15.15 -21.56 11.80
CA GLU A 24 14.07 -22.05 10.93
C GLU A 24 13.03 -20.89 10.81
N ASP A 25 12.39 -20.68 9.66
CA ASP A 25 11.45 -19.56 9.41
C ASP A 25 10.34 -19.45 10.49
N GLU A 26 10.61 -18.66 11.53
CA GLU A 26 9.75 -18.44 12.69
C GLU A 26 8.97 -17.12 12.67
N GLN A 27 8.83 -16.47 11.51
CA GLN A 27 7.71 -15.53 11.32
C GLN A 27 6.38 -16.28 11.09
N LYS A 28 6.00 -17.16 12.03
CA LYS A 28 4.68 -17.80 12.03
C LYS A 28 3.89 -17.49 13.30
N PRO A 29 3.17 -16.37 13.36
CA PRO A 29 1.91 -16.34 14.09
C PRO A 29 0.81 -17.11 13.29
N ARG A 30 1.09 -18.27 12.69
CA ARG A 30 0.16 -18.93 11.74
C ARG A 30 -1.20 -19.28 12.36
N LYS A 31 -1.27 -19.59 13.67
CA LYS A 31 -2.56 -19.92 14.33
C LYS A 31 -3.43 -18.68 14.56
N CYS A 32 -2.89 -17.64 15.21
CA CYS A 32 -3.63 -16.39 15.46
C CYS A 32 -4.01 -15.70 14.15
N LEU A 33 -3.11 -15.71 13.16
CA LEU A 33 -3.32 -15.01 11.90
C LEU A 33 -4.29 -15.76 10.96
N SER A 34 -4.25 -17.10 10.93
CA SER A 34 -5.27 -17.90 10.26
C SER A 34 -6.64 -17.76 10.96
N PHE A 35 -6.67 -17.61 12.29
CA PHE A 35 -7.89 -17.32 13.02
C PHE A 35 -8.44 -15.93 12.67
N ILE A 36 -7.59 -14.89 12.63
CA ILE A 36 -7.96 -13.54 12.19
C ILE A 36 -8.47 -13.57 10.75
N GLN A 37 -7.85 -14.33 9.86
CA GLN A 37 -8.32 -14.49 8.48
C GLN A 37 -9.72 -15.11 8.43
N ILE A 38 -9.95 -16.21 9.15
CA ILE A 38 -11.27 -16.86 9.22
C ILE A 38 -12.30 -15.90 9.83
N LEU A 39 -11.97 -15.25 10.94
CA LEU A 39 -12.82 -14.27 11.61
C LEU A 39 -13.19 -13.12 10.68
N THR A 40 -12.21 -12.56 9.96
CA THR A 40 -12.42 -11.45 9.02
C THR A 40 -13.26 -11.89 7.83
N CYS A 41 -12.96 -13.05 7.22
CA CYS A 41 -13.76 -13.58 6.12
C CYS A 41 -15.21 -13.88 6.54
N SER A 42 -15.41 -14.45 7.74
CA SER A 42 -16.73 -14.69 8.31
C SER A 42 -17.47 -13.38 8.60
N PHE A 43 -16.79 -12.39 9.19
CA PHE A 43 -17.35 -11.07 9.45
C PHE A 43 -17.77 -10.35 8.17
N VAL A 44 -16.91 -10.35 7.13
CA VAL A 44 -17.27 -9.80 5.82
C VAL A 44 -18.46 -10.55 5.21
N GLY A 45 -18.47 -11.89 5.31
CA GLY A 45 -19.61 -12.70 4.84
C GLY A 45 -20.93 -12.38 5.55
N LEU A 46 -20.89 -12.19 6.87
CA LEU A 46 -22.05 -11.79 7.68
C LEU A 46 -22.53 -10.37 7.30
N LEU A 47 -21.61 -9.44 7.06
CA LEU A 47 -21.96 -8.10 6.59
C LEU A 47 -22.59 -8.13 5.19
N VAL A 48 -22.02 -8.89 4.24
CA VAL A 48 -22.62 -9.05 2.90
C VAL A 48 -24.03 -9.60 3.02
N PHE A 49 -24.24 -10.65 3.82
CA PHE A 49 -25.55 -11.25 4.06
C PHE A 49 -26.53 -10.27 4.71
N GLY A 50 -26.14 -9.63 5.81
CA GLY A 50 -27.00 -8.70 6.55
C GLY A 50 -27.39 -7.49 5.71
N LEU A 51 -26.45 -6.92 4.96
CA LEU A 51 -26.71 -5.78 4.08
C LEU A 51 -27.59 -6.17 2.87
N ALA A 52 -27.38 -7.35 2.28
CA ALA A 52 -28.25 -7.87 1.22
C ALA A 52 -29.67 -8.12 1.73
N PHE A 53 -29.80 -8.72 2.92
CA PHE A 53 -31.07 -8.95 3.60
C PHE A 53 -31.81 -7.64 3.87
N LEU A 54 -31.14 -6.63 4.45
CA LEU A 54 -31.73 -5.32 4.71
C LEU A 54 -32.16 -4.62 3.42
N SER A 55 -31.33 -4.66 2.38
CA SER A 55 -31.62 -4.04 1.09
C SER A 55 -32.87 -4.66 0.43
N LYS A 56 -32.96 -6.00 0.42
CA LYS A 56 -34.10 -6.71 -0.18
C LYS A 56 -35.39 -6.55 0.64
N THR A 57 -35.30 -6.61 1.97
CA THR A 57 -36.44 -6.44 2.87
C THR A 57 -37.03 -5.03 2.77
N SER A 58 -36.17 -4.00 2.81
CA SER A 58 -36.60 -2.60 2.70
C SER A 58 -37.23 -2.28 1.34
N LEU A 59 -36.69 -2.83 0.24
CA LEU A 59 -37.29 -2.70 -1.09
C LEU A 59 -38.69 -3.32 -1.15
N LEU A 60 -38.84 -4.56 -0.69
CA LEU A 60 -40.12 -5.28 -0.77
C LEU A 60 -41.20 -4.63 0.09
N LEU A 61 -40.83 -4.12 1.27
CA LEU A 61 -41.73 -3.33 2.10
C LEU A 61 -42.12 -2.01 1.42
N LEU A 62 -41.18 -1.32 0.79
CA LEU A 62 -41.46 -0.08 0.06
C LEU A 62 -42.40 -0.30 -1.13
N ILE A 63 -42.21 -1.39 -1.88
CA ILE A 63 -43.12 -1.82 -2.95
C ILE A 63 -44.50 -2.17 -2.39
N LYS A 64 -44.57 -2.84 -1.23
CA LYS A 64 -45.84 -3.20 -0.60
C LYS A 64 -46.67 -1.99 -0.18
N LEU A 65 -46.02 -0.94 0.32
CA LEU A 65 -46.67 0.33 0.66
C LEU A 65 -47.35 1.00 -0.55
N CYS A 66 -46.93 0.67 -1.77
CA CYS A 66 -47.52 1.17 -3.01
C CYS A 66 -48.73 0.32 -3.49
N SER A 67 -48.98 -0.83 -2.87
CA SER A 67 -50.06 -1.74 -3.26
C SER A 67 -51.43 -1.16 -2.93
N SER A 68 -52.46 -1.52 -3.71
CA SER A 68 -53.84 -1.13 -3.41
C SER A 68 -54.36 -1.75 -2.11
N THR A 69 -53.74 -2.83 -1.62
CA THR A 69 -54.17 -3.56 -0.42
C THR A 69 -53.53 -3.05 0.88
N SER A 70 -52.54 -2.16 0.81
CA SER A 70 -51.93 -1.56 2.01
C SER A 70 -52.76 -0.34 2.44
N GLU A 71 -53.14 -0.32 3.72
CA GLU A 71 -53.79 0.80 4.41
C GLU A 71 -52.80 1.55 5.31
N THR A 72 -51.49 1.35 5.12
CA THR A 72 -50.46 1.93 5.99
C THR A 72 -50.13 3.38 5.61
N ILE A 73 -50.32 3.74 4.33
CA ILE A 73 -50.09 5.09 3.80
C ILE A 73 -51.23 5.47 2.86
N ASP A 74 -51.76 6.68 3.06
CA ASP A 74 -52.80 7.26 2.21
C ASP A 74 -52.22 7.86 0.91
N THR A 75 -51.04 8.50 0.98
CA THR A 75 -50.38 9.17 -0.15
C THR A 75 -49.38 8.28 -0.91
N LYS A 76 -49.91 7.39 -1.76
CA LYS A 76 -49.12 6.42 -2.55
C LYS A 76 -48.13 7.05 -3.56
N PRO A 77 -48.41 8.18 -4.24
CA PRO A 77 -47.46 8.82 -5.18
C PRO A 77 -46.12 9.19 -4.56
N TYR A 78 -46.09 9.51 -3.26
CA TYR A 78 -44.86 9.81 -2.54
C TYR A 78 -43.94 8.58 -2.46
N ALA A 79 -44.49 7.40 -2.18
CA ALA A 79 -43.72 6.16 -2.16
C ALA A 79 -43.23 5.75 -3.56
N PHE A 80 -44.07 5.91 -4.60
CA PHE A 80 -43.66 5.66 -6.00
C PHE A 80 -42.48 6.55 -6.43
N LEU A 81 -42.46 7.83 -6.02
CA LEU A 81 -41.34 8.73 -6.29
C LEU A 81 -40.02 8.19 -5.72
N PHE A 82 -40.01 7.74 -4.47
CA PHE A 82 -38.80 7.20 -3.84
C PHE A 82 -38.37 5.85 -4.40
N ILE A 83 -39.29 5.01 -4.89
CA ILE A 83 -38.94 3.81 -5.68
C ILE A 83 -38.26 4.22 -7.00
N GLY A 84 -38.76 5.26 -7.69
CA GLY A 84 -38.11 5.81 -8.88
C GLY A 84 -36.70 6.34 -8.59
N CYS A 85 -36.54 7.13 -7.52
CA CYS A 85 -35.24 7.63 -7.05
C CYS A 85 -34.26 6.49 -6.71
N LEU A 86 -34.77 5.39 -6.14
CA LEU A 86 -33.99 4.22 -5.77
C LEU A 86 -33.40 3.51 -7.00
N LEU A 87 -34.21 3.33 -8.06
CA LEU A 87 -33.75 2.70 -9.31
C LEU A 87 -32.60 3.47 -9.96
N ILE A 88 -32.59 4.80 -9.84
CA ILE A 88 -31.57 5.66 -10.47
C ILE A 88 -30.39 5.99 -9.55
N ALA A 89 -30.47 5.72 -8.25
CA ALA A 89 -29.43 6.11 -7.29
C ALA A 89 -28.00 5.66 -7.69
N PRO A 90 -27.77 4.40 -8.13
CA PRO A 90 -26.47 3.97 -8.63
C PRO A 90 -26.02 4.73 -9.89
N SER A 91 -26.96 5.06 -10.78
CA SER A 91 -26.71 5.79 -12.02
C SER A 91 -26.28 7.23 -11.74
N VAL A 92 -26.90 7.90 -10.75
CA VAL A 92 -26.52 9.25 -10.31
C VAL A 92 -25.09 9.25 -9.75
N LEU A 93 -24.76 8.27 -8.88
CA LEU A 93 -23.40 8.13 -8.34
C LEU A 93 -22.36 7.89 -9.45
N LEU A 94 -22.70 7.06 -10.43
CA LEU A 94 -21.81 6.78 -11.56
C LEU A 94 -21.65 8.00 -12.48
N PHE A 95 -22.72 8.77 -12.71
CA PHE A 95 -22.72 10.00 -13.46
C PHE A 95 -21.78 11.04 -12.83
N ILE A 96 -21.92 11.30 -11.52
CA ILE A 96 -21.04 12.22 -10.77
C ILE A 96 -19.60 11.75 -10.84
N LYS A 97 -19.34 10.44 -10.61
CA LYS A 97 -17.99 9.87 -10.69
C LYS A 97 -17.38 9.98 -12.09
N SER A 98 -18.18 9.83 -13.13
CA SER A 98 -17.70 9.87 -14.53
C SER A 98 -17.46 11.30 -15.00
N ILE A 99 -18.31 12.26 -14.59
CA ILE A 99 -18.06 13.69 -14.79
C ILE A 99 -16.78 14.09 -14.06
N TRP A 100 -16.66 13.76 -12.77
CA TRP A 100 -15.45 14.03 -12.00
C TRP A 100 -14.21 13.50 -12.74
N LYS A 101 -14.22 12.23 -13.15
CA LYS A 101 -13.10 11.67 -13.94
C LYS A 101 -12.85 12.41 -15.25
N MET A 102 -13.87 12.85 -15.96
CA MET A 102 -13.74 13.53 -17.25
C MET A 102 -13.21 14.96 -17.09
N THR A 103 -13.57 15.64 -16.00
CA THR A 103 -12.98 16.93 -15.63
C THR A 103 -11.47 16.82 -15.38
N PHE A 104 -11.00 15.67 -14.90
CA PHE A 104 -9.59 15.46 -14.53
C PHE A 104 -8.78 14.57 -15.49
N LYS A 105 -9.40 13.93 -16.49
CA LYS A 105 -8.75 13.01 -17.43
C LYS A 105 -9.34 13.11 -18.84
N ASP A 106 -8.45 13.26 -19.81
CA ASP A 106 -8.79 13.16 -21.23
C ASP A 106 -9.45 11.81 -21.52
N SER A 107 -10.67 11.84 -22.05
CA SER A 107 -11.48 10.65 -22.35
C SER A 107 -11.75 10.58 -23.85
N LYS A 108 -11.49 9.42 -24.45
CA LYS A 108 -11.76 9.18 -25.89
C LYS A 108 -13.26 9.14 -26.16
N THR A 109 -13.67 9.55 -27.36
CA THR A 109 -15.05 9.46 -27.83
C THR A 109 -15.35 8.07 -28.40
N PRO A 110 -16.48 7.44 -28.04
CA PRO A 110 -16.95 6.18 -28.61
C PRO A 110 -17.47 6.35 -30.04
N SER A 111 -17.51 5.26 -30.81
CA SER A 111 -18.18 5.21 -32.10
C SER A 111 -19.71 5.39 -31.98
N ALA A 112 -20.33 5.99 -33.01
CA ALA A 112 -21.78 6.22 -33.04
C ALA A 112 -22.60 4.91 -32.95
N GLN A 113 -22.11 3.82 -33.57
CA GLN A 113 -22.72 2.49 -33.47
C GLN A 113 -22.72 1.96 -32.04
N THR A 114 -21.62 2.12 -31.31
CA THR A 114 -21.50 1.73 -29.91
C THR A 114 -22.45 2.54 -29.03
N LEU A 115 -22.54 3.85 -29.25
CA LEU A 115 -23.49 4.70 -28.53
C LEU A 115 -24.95 4.29 -28.79
N LEU A 116 -25.32 4.05 -30.04
CA LEU A 116 -26.69 3.65 -30.41
C LEU A 116 -27.08 2.34 -29.73
N TRP A 117 -26.18 1.35 -29.75
CA TRP A 117 -26.41 0.06 -29.07
C TRP A 117 -26.59 0.23 -27.56
N ILE A 118 -25.75 1.04 -26.92
CA ILE A 118 -25.82 1.29 -25.48
C ILE A 118 -27.13 2.02 -25.14
N VAL A 119 -27.50 3.06 -25.88
CA VAL A 119 -28.77 3.76 -25.67
C VAL A 119 -29.94 2.78 -25.78
N LEU A 120 -29.98 1.94 -26.83
CA LEU A 120 -31.04 0.94 -27.02
C LEU A 120 -31.14 -0.03 -25.84
N VAL A 121 -30.02 -0.64 -25.43
CA VAL A 121 -30.02 -1.62 -24.33
C VAL A 121 -30.39 -0.95 -22.99
N GLU A 122 -29.83 0.22 -22.69
CA GLU A 122 -30.13 0.92 -21.45
C GLU A 122 -31.56 1.42 -21.38
N THR A 123 -32.17 1.81 -22.52
CA THR A 123 -33.60 2.12 -22.59
C THR A 123 -34.45 0.90 -22.28
N LEU A 124 -34.16 -0.26 -22.87
CA LEU A 124 -34.90 -1.50 -22.62
C LEU A 124 -34.78 -1.97 -21.17
N VAL A 125 -33.57 -1.91 -20.60
CA VAL A 125 -33.31 -2.30 -19.22
C VAL A 125 -34.01 -1.34 -18.25
N ALA A 126 -33.91 -0.02 -18.46
CA ALA A 126 -34.58 0.98 -17.62
C ALA A 126 -36.11 0.90 -17.70
N LEU A 127 -36.65 0.63 -18.89
CA LEU A 127 -38.07 0.38 -19.07
C LEU A 127 -38.50 -0.88 -18.32
N GLY A 128 -37.76 -1.98 -18.48
CA GLY A 128 -38.04 -3.25 -17.80
C GLY A 128 -37.99 -3.13 -16.28
N SER A 129 -36.96 -2.49 -15.73
CA SER A 129 -36.82 -2.31 -14.27
C SER A 129 -37.93 -1.44 -13.70
N SER A 130 -38.23 -0.31 -14.36
CA SER A 130 -39.26 0.62 -13.92
C SER A 130 -40.66 0.00 -13.98
N VAL A 131 -41.00 -0.69 -15.08
CA VAL A 131 -42.30 -1.37 -15.22
C VAL A 131 -42.44 -2.51 -14.21
N LEU A 132 -41.38 -3.29 -14.01
CA LEU A 132 -41.40 -4.38 -13.04
C LEU A 132 -41.67 -3.88 -11.62
N THR A 133 -40.92 -2.88 -11.13
CA THR A 133 -41.02 -2.43 -9.74
C THR A 133 -42.17 -1.46 -9.48
N LEU A 134 -42.53 -0.60 -10.44
CA LEU A 134 -43.58 0.43 -10.25
C LEU A 134 -44.97 -0.09 -10.62
N ALA A 135 -45.10 -0.91 -11.67
CA ALA A 135 -46.41 -1.35 -12.19
C ALA A 135 -46.76 -2.79 -11.81
N ALA A 136 -45.85 -3.74 -11.98
CA ALA A 136 -46.15 -5.17 -11.81
C ALA A 136 -46.07 -5.61 -10.34
N MET A 137 -44.93 -5.43 -9.67
CA MET A 137 -44.70 -5.94 -8.31
C MET A 137 -45.73 -5.47 -7.26
N PRO A 138 -46.24 -4.22 -7.25
CA PRO A 138 -47.24 -3.79 -6.26
C PRO A 138 -48.58 -4.56 -6.33
N GLN A 139 -48.84 -5.29 -7.42
CA GLN A 139 -50.06 -6.07 -7.63
C GLN A 139 -49.97 -7.50 -7.08
N PHE A 140 -48.77 -7.99 -6.78
CA PHE A 140 -48.53 -9.32 -6.23
C PHE A 140 -48.25 -9.25 -4.72
N ASP A 141 -48.44 -10.37 -4.02
CA ASP A 141 -48.09 -10.50 -2.61
C ASP A 141 -46.57 -10.43 -2.40
N ILE A 142 -46.17 -10.06 -1.18
CA ILE A 142 -44.76 -9.90 -0.82
C ILE A 142 -43.97 -11.20 -0.98
N PHE A 143 -44.57 -12.38 -0.75
CA PHE A 143 -43.89 -13.68 -0.80
C PHE A 143 -43.53 -14.08 -2.24
N THR A 144 -44.44 -13.87 -3.18
CA THR A 144 -44.22 -14.06 -4.61
C THR A 144 -43.15 -13.10 -5.12
N ASN A 145 -43.22 -11.82 -4.73
CA ASN A 145 -42.25 -10.81 -5.11
C ASN A 145 -40.81 -11.12 -4.63
N VAL A 146 -40.61 -11.79 -3.48
CA VAL A 146 -39.28 -12.19 -2.99
C VAL A 146 -38.52 -13.04 -4.01
N MET A 147 -39.21 -14.00 -4.64
CA MET A 147 -38.59 -14.98 -5.55
C MET A 147 -38.80 -14.67 -7.03
N LEU A 148 -39.80 -13.86 -7.40
CA LEU A 148 -39.99 -13.36 -8.77
C LEU A 148 -38.70 -12.69 -9.30
N LEU A 149 -37.99 -11.98 -8.42
CA LEU A 149 -36.70 -11.36 -8.73
C LEU A 149 -35.62 -12.37 -9.15
N ASN A 150 -35.65 -13.61 -8.67
CA ASN A 150 -34.71 -14.64 -9.11
C ASN A 150 -34.97 -15.05 -10.59
N GLY A 151 -36.19 -14.84 -11.10
CA GLY A 151 -36.55 -15.06 -12.51
C GLY A 151 -35.79 -14.16 -13.50
N ILE A 152 -35.17 -13.07 -13.02
CA ILE A 152 -34.30 -12.19 -13.82
C ILE A 152 -33.11 -12.97 -14.44
N ALA A 153 -32.70 -14.13 -13.91
CA ALA A 153 -31.59 -14.90 -14.46
C ALA A 153 -31.88 -15.63 -15.79
N THR A 154 -33.09 -15.53 -16.33
CA THR A 154 -33.56 -16.36 -17.47
C THR A 154 -32.79 -16.12 -18.76
N LEU A 155 -32.60 -14.87 -19.19
CA LEU A 155 -31.82 -14.60 -20.40
C LEU A 155 -30.35 -14.95 -20.20
N SER A 156 -29.82 -14.71 -19.00
CA SER A 156 -28.47 -15.15 -18.62
C SER A 156 -28.30 -16.66 -18.78
N ALA A 157 -29.24 -17.47 -18.27
CA ALA A 157 -29.21 -18.93 -18.42
C ALA A 157 -29.28 -19.36 -19.90
N LEU A 158 -30.14 -18.71 -20.70
CA LEU A 158 -30.23 -18.95 -22.14
C LEU A 158 -28.89 -18.67 -22.85
N LEU A 159 -28.29 -17.50 -22.58
CA LEU A 159 -27.01 -17.12 -23.17
C LEU A 159 -25.87 -18.05 -22.73
N GLN A 160 -25.89 -18.57 -21.50
CA GLN A 160 -24.94 -19.59 -21.06
C GLN A 160 -25.08 -20.91 -21.83
N VAL A 161 -26.32 -21.36 -22.13
CA VAL A 161 -26.55 -22.55 -22.96
C VAL A 161 -25.97 -22.35 -24.36
N VAL A 162 -26.24 -21.21 -24.99
CA VAL A 162 -25.71 -20.87 -26.33
C VAL A 162 -24.18 -20.79 -26.29
N ALA A 163 -23.62 -20.09 -25.30
CA ALA A 163 -22.17 -19.94 -25.17
C ALA A 163 -21.45 -21.29 -24.97
N ASN A 164 -22.01 -22.17 -24.12
CA ASN A 164 -21.44 -23.50 -23.90
C ASN A 164 -21.62 -24.43 -25.12
N ALA A 165 -22.66 -24.21 -25.95
CA ALA A 165 -22.85 -24.95 -27.20
C ALA A 165 -21.84 -24.53 -28.28
N VAL A 166 -21.51 -23.24 -28.35
CA VAL A 166 -20.52 -22.68 -29.29
C VAL A 166 -19.08 -23.00 -28.87
N ALA A 167 -18.81 -23.13 -27.57
CA ALA A 167 -17.48 -23.47 -27.05
C ALA A 167 -17.15 -24.97 -27.26
N HIS A 168 -16.46 -25.29 -28.36
CA HIS A 168 -15.90 -26.63 -28.59
C HIS A 168 -14.94 -27.04 -27.44
N GLY A 169 -15.39 -27.88 -26.50
CA GLY A 169 -14.48 -28.57 -25.58
C GLY A 169 -14.94 -28.94 -24.16
N ARG A 170 -16.11 -28.50 -23.66
CA ARG A 170 -16.57 -28.87 -22.29
C ARG A 170 -18.06 -29.15 -22.19
N ARG A 171 -18.47 -30.42 -22.41
CA ARG A 171 -19.87 -30.88 -22.31
C ARG A 171 -20.46 -30.83 -20.88
N ARG A 172 -19.63 -30.79 -19.82
CA ARG A 172 -20.08 -30.93 -18.41
C ARG A 172 -20.92 -29.75 -17.87
N LEU A 173 -20.78 -28.54 -18.42
CA LEU A 173 -21.52 -27.34 -17.96
C LEU A 173 -22.79 -27.04 -18.80
N ILE A 174 -22.97 -27.71 -19.94
CA ILE A 174 -24.17 -27.53 -20.78
C ILE A 174 -25.41 -28.05 -20.05
N ALA A 175 -25.32 -29.26 -19.45
CA ALA A 175 -26.43 -29.87 -18.72
C ALA A 175 -26.90 -29.01 -17.54
N THR A 176 -25.96 -28.38 -16.82
CA THR A 176 -26.29 -27.49 -15.69
C THR A 176 -26.98 -26.20 -16.14
N SER A 177 -26.51 -25.57 -17.23
CA SER A 177 -27.16 -24.35 -17.75
C SER A 177 -28.53 -24.66 -18.38
N LEU A 178 -28.69 -25.82 -19.01
CA LEU A 178 -29.98 -26.27 -19.55
C LEU A 178 -30.99 -26.56 -18.43
N ALA A 179 -30.56 -27.27 -17.38
CA ALA A 179 -31.39 -27.51 -16.21
C ALA A 179 -31.81 -26.19 -15.52
N ALA A 180 -30.88 -25.22 -15.40
CA ALA A 180 -31.19 -23.89 -14.88
C ALA A 180 -32.27 -23.18 -15.70
N LEU A 181 -32.17 -23.20 -17.04
CA LEU A 181 -33.15 -22.60 -17.94
C LEU A 181 -34.52 -23.26 -17.81
N LEU A 182 -34.59 -24.58 -17.79
CA LEU A 182 -35.85 -25.33 -17.64
C LEU A 182 -36.55 -25.02 -16.32
N LEU A 183 -35.80 -24.93 -15.21
CA LEU A 183 -36.35 -24.57 -13.90
C LEU A 183 -36.84 -23.11 -13.84
N LEU A 184 -36.14 -22.17 -14.48
CA LEU A 184 -36.58 -20.77 -14.54
C LEU A 184 -37.87 -20.62 -15.37
N LEU A 185 -37.95 -21.27 -16.54
CA LEU A 185 -39.15 -21.28 -17.38
C LEU A 185 -40.31 -22.01 -16.71
N GLY A 186 -40.03 -23.15 -16.05
CA GLY A 186 -41.01 -23.89 -15.26
C GLY A 186 -41.60 -23.03 -14.13
N GLY A 187 -40.76 -22.24 -13.45
CA GLY A 187 -41.20 -21.29 -12.42
C GLY A 187 -42.18 -20.25 -12.95
N PHE A 188 -41.94 -19.68 -14.14
CA PHE A 188 -42.88 -18.75 -14.77
C PHE A 188 -44.20 -19.41 -15.20
N CYS A 189 -44.14 -20.65 -15.69
CA CYS A 189 -45.35 -21.40 -16.05
C CYS A 189 -46.23 -21.66 -14.83
N LEU A 190 -45.63 -22.09 -13.72
CA LEU A 190 -46.32 -22.33 -12.45
C LEU A 190 -46.89 -21.04 -11.84
N PHE A 191 -46.12 -19.94 -11.91
CA PHE A 191 -46.56 -18.60 -11.49
C PHE A 191 -47.77 -18.12 -12.29
N ALA A 192 -47.71 -18.20 -13.62
CA ALA A 192 -48.82 -17.81 -14.49
C ALA A 192 -50.06 -18.68 -14.22
N ALA A 193 -49.89 -20.00 -14.13
CA ALA A 193 -50.98 -20.93 -13.83
C ALA A 193 -51.67 -20.61 -12.49
N ASN A 194 -50.90 -20.26 -11.45
CA ASN A 194 -51.46 -19.95 -10.13
C ASN A 194 -52.33 -18.68 -10.15
N TYR A 195 -51.85 -17.58 -10.74
CA TYR A 195 -52.58 -16.31 -10.75
C TYR A 195 -53.69 -16.23 -11.80
N ILE A 196 -53.58 -17.00 -12.89
CA ILE A 196 -54.68 -17.17 -13.85
C ILE A 196 -55.80 -18.02 -13.24
N ARG A 197 -55.48 -19.02 -12.39
CA ARG A 197 -56.51 -19.78 -11.65
C ARG A 197 -57.27 -18.91 -10.65
N GLN A 198 -56.62 -17.92 -10.05
CA GLN A 198 -57.19 -17.04 -9.02
C GLN A 198 -58.03 -15.86 -9.59
N GLN A 199 -58.40 -15.91 -10.88
CA GLN A 199 -58.96 -14.80 -11.66
C GLN A 199 -60.42 -14.43 -11.33
N ASN A 200 -61.07 -15.07 -10.36
CA ASN A 200 -62.50 -14.88 -10.00
C ASN A 200 -62.85 -13.51 -9.36
N GLY A 201 -62.20 -12.40 -9.74
CA GLY A 201 -62.58 -11.05 -9.29
C GLY A 201 -61.70 -9.86 -9.66
N LYS A 202 -60.63 -9.99 -10.48
CA LYS A 202 -59.79 -8.85 -10.92
C LYS A 202 -59.57 -8.86 -12.45
N PRO A 203 -60.15 -7.93 -13.24
CA PRO A 203 -60.15 -8.01 -14.71
C PRO A 203 -58.78 -7.80 -15.38
N ASN A 204 -57.77 -7.28 -14.67
CA ASN A 204 -56.46 -6.91 -15.25
C ASN A 204 -55.28 -7.81 -14.83
N MET A 205 -55.51 -8.93 -14.14
CA MET A 205 -54.41 -9.73 -13.56
C MET A 205 -53.49 -10.37 -14.61
N VAL A 206 -54.04 -10.80 -15.75
CA VAL A 206 -53.27 -11.37 -16.88
C VAL A 206 -52.29 -10.35 -17.45
N LEU A 207 -52.69 -9.07 -17.54
CA LEU A 207 -51.82 -7.99 -17.99
C LEU A 207 -50.63 -7.80 -17.05
N PHE A 208 -50.85 -7.78 -15.74
CA PHE A 208 -49.77 -7.62 -14.76
C PHE A 208 -48.83 -8.83 -14.71
N VAL A 209 -49.34 -10.06 -14.89
CA VAL A 209 -48.51 -11.27 -15.05
C VAL A 209 -47.64 -11.15 -16.30
N GLY A 210 -48.20 -10.71 -17.43
CA GLY A 210 -47.46 -10.44 -18.66
C GLY A 210 -46.38 -9.36 -18.48
N LEU A 211 -46.71 -8.25 -17.79
CA LEU A 211 -45.76 -7.18 -17.48
C LEU A 211 -44.64 -7.65 -16.53
N ALA A 212 -44.92 -8.55 -15.58
CA ALA A 212 -43.91 -9.14 -14.70
C ALA A 212 -42.93 -10.03 -15.46
N ILE A 213 -43.44 -10.91 -16.33
CA ILE A 213 -42.60 -11.79 -17.17
C ILE A 213 -41.77 -10.95 -18.16
N GLY A 214 -42.41 -10.01 -18.85
CA GLY A 214 -41.73 -9.10 -19.78
C GLY A 214 -40.67 -8.23 -19.07
N GLY A 215 -41.01 -7.65 -17.92
CA GLY A 215 -40.11 -6.84 -17.11
C GLY A 215 -38.89 -7.62 -16.62
N THR A 216 -39.07 -8.82 -16.10
CA THR A 216 -37.95 -9.68 -15.64
C THR A 216 -37.01 -10.09 -16.79
N LEU A 217 -37.56 -10.38 -17.98
CA LEU A 217 -36.76 -10.67 -19.19
C LEU A 217 -35.97 -9.44 -19.66
N LEU A 218 -36.58 -8.26 -19.69
CA LEU A 218 -35.92 -7.00 -20.09
C LEU A 218 -34.81 -6.60 -19.11
N VAL A 219 -35.03 -6.77 -17.79
CA VAL A 219 -33.98 -6.51 -16.79
C VAL A 219 -32.79 -7.46 -16.96
N SER A 220 -33.03 -8.70 -17.41
CA SER A 220 -31.97 -9.67 -17.67
C SER A 220 -30.96 -9.22 -18.75
N LEU A 221 -31.36 -8.32 -19.66
CA LEU A 221 -30.47 -7.74 -20.66
C LEU A 221 -29.31 -6.95 -20.02
N ASN A 222 -29.43 -6.50 -18.77
CA ASN A 222 -28.43 -5.65 -18.12
C ASN A 222 -27.00 -6.25 -18.15
N TRP A 223 -26.87 -7.57 -18.11
CA TRP A 223 -25.59 -8.29 -18.09
C TRP A 223 -25.24 -8.96 -19.42
N TRP A 224 -25.80 -8.49 -20.54
CA TRP A 224 -25.50 -8.98 -21.89
C TRP A 224 -23.99 -8.99 -22.23
N GLU A 225 -23.26 -7.96 -21.77
CA GLU A 225 -21.81 -7.80 -21.97
C GLU A 225 -21.01 -9.03 -21.50
N ASN A 226 -21.53 -9.73 -20.47
CA ASN A 226 -20.89 -10.88 -19.87
C ASN A 226 -20.75 -12.05 -20.86
N TYR A 227 -21.79 -12.25 -21.66
CA TYR A 227 -21.89 -13.37 -22.60
C TYR A 227 -21.51 -12.95 -24.02
N ALA A 228 -21.68 -11.67 -24.37
CA ALA A 228 -21.32 -11.13 -25.67
C ALA A 228 -19.84 -11.33 -26.04
N MET A 229 -18.94 -11.35 -25.04
CA MET A 229 -17.51 -11.66 -25.25
C MET A 229 -17.25 -13.09 -25.76
N LEU A 230 -18.18 -14.02 -25.55
CA LEU A 230 -18.04 -15.43 -25.92
C LEU A 230 -18.47 -15.70 -27.37
N PHE A 231 -19.36 -14.86 -27.91
CA PHE A 231 -19.73 -14.94 -29.31
C PHE A 231 -18.60 -14.32 -30.15
N ARG A 232 -17.99 -15.10 -31.05
CA ARG A 232 -16.94 -14.62 -31.99
C ARG A 232 -17.54 -13.72 -33.10
N ILE A 233 -18.37 -12.76 -32.72
CA ILE A 233 -19.05 -11.81 -33.61
C ILE A 233 -18.27 -10.49 -33.57
N VAL A 234 -17.85 -10.00 -34.75
CA VAL A 234 -17.01 -8.80 -34.91
C VAL A 234 -17.65 -7.56 -34.26
N PHE A 235 -18.96 -7.41 -34.42
CA PHE A 235 -19.73 -6.31 -33.83
C PHE A 235 -19.51 -6.21 -32.30
N PHE A 236 -19.80 -7.28 -31.56
CA PHE A 236 -19.66 -7.27 -30.10
C PHE A 236 -18.22 -7.06 -29.64
N GLN A 237 -17.24 -7.62 -30.34
CA GLN A 237 -15.83 -7.42 -30.01
C GLN A 237 -15.41 -5.95 -30.17
N ASN A 238 -15.84 -5.28 -31.23
CA ASN A 238 -15.55 -3.86 -31.46
C ASN A 238 -16.28 -2.98 -30.44
N THR A 239 -17.57 -3.22 -30.20
CA THR A 239 -18.37 -2.47 -29.20
C THR A 239 -17.76 -2.58 -27.80
N ILE A 240 -17.36 -3.77 -27.36
CA ILE A 240 -16.77 -3.96 -26.02
C ILE A 240 -15.38 -3.31 -25.93
N ARG A 241 -14.58 -3.35 -27.00
CA ARG A 241 -13.27 -2.66 -27.05
C ARG A 241 -13.46 -1.15 -26.96
N ASP A 242 -14.42 -0.60 -27.69
CA ASP A 242 -14.77 0.82 -27.66
C ASP A 242 -15.22 1.23 -26.26
N ILE A 243 -16.17 0.50 -25.65
CA ILE A 243 -16.65 0.74 -24.27
C ILE A 243 -15.50 0.80 -23.27
N LYS A 244 -14.53 -0.11 -23.35
CA LYS A 244 -13.36 -0.12 -22.46
C LYS A 244 -12.48 1.12 -22.66
N SER A 245 -12.36 1.60 -23.88
CA SER A 245 -11.53 2.77 -24.21
C SER A 245 -12.18 4.11 -23.84
N SER A 246 -13.51 4.21 -23.96
CA SER A 246 -14.30 5.45 -23.76
C SER A 246 -15.24 5.36 -22.55
N SER A 247 -14.84 4.59 -21.53
CA SER A 247 -15.73 4.19 -20.43
C SER A 247 -16.40 5.35 -19.68
N ASN A 248 -15.71 6.48 -19.48
CA ASN A 248 -16.29 7.62 -18.77
C ASN A 248 -17.49 8.22 -19.53
N LEU A 249 -17.36 8.46 -20.85
CA LEU A 249 -18.44 9.03 -21.65
C LEU A 249 -19.60 8.05 -21.81
N VAL A 250 -19.30 6.78 -22.04
CA VAL A 250 -20.31 5.70 -22.10
C VAL A 250 -21.13 5.65 -20.81
N ASN A 251 -20.48 5.74 -19.65
CA ASN A 251 -21.17 5.74 -18.37
C ASN A 251 -22.05 6.98 -18.17
N ILE A 252 -21.62 8.14 -18.66
CA ILE A 252 -22.43 9.38 -18.62
C ILE A 252 -23.71 9.17 -19.43
N VAL A 253 -23.59 8.75 -20.69
CA VAL A 253 -24.74 8.51 -21.59
C VAL A 253 -25.68 7.44 -21.01
N ALA A 254 -25.14 6.30 -20.59
CA ALA A 254 -25.92 5.22 -19.99
C ALA A 254 -26.68 5.67 -18.75
N SER A 255 -26.04 6.46 -17.87
CA SER A 255 -26.68 6.97 -16.65
C SER A 255 -27.78 7.98 -16.99
N SER A 256 -27.56 8.88 -17.95
CA SER A 256 -28.57 9.84 -18.41
C SER A 256 -29.81 9.15 -19.00
N VAL A 257 -29.63 8.13 -19.85
CA VAL A 257 -30.74 7.36 -20.43
C VAL A 257 -31.58 6.71 -19.34
N ARG A 258 -30.94 6.05 -18.37
CA ARG A 258 -31.66 5.42 -17.24
C ARG A 258 -32.47 6.40 -16.43
N ILE A 259 -31.91 7.58 -16.14
CA ILE A 259 -32.59 8.62 -15.38
C ILE A 259 -33.84 9.10 -16.14
N ILE A 260 -33.69 9.43 -17.42
CA ILE A 260 -34.79 9.95 -18.26
C ILE A 260 -35.91 8.91 -18.40
N VAL A 261 -35.57 7.66 -18.75
CA VAL A 261 -36.56 6.60 -18.97
C VAL A 261 -37.31 6.28 -17.68
N THR A 262 -36.61 6.13 -16.55
CA THR A 262 -37.23 5.81 -15.27
C THR A 262 -38.22 6.89 -14.82
N PHE A 263 -37.85 8.17 -14.90
CA PHE A 263 -38.75 9.27 -14.55
C PHE A 263 -39.92 9.40 -15.54
N THR A 264 -39.71 9.10 -16.81
CA THR A 264 -40.80 9.10 -17.81
C THR A 264 -41.84 8.03 -17.49
N VAL A 265 -41.40 6.80 -17.17
CA VAL A 265 -42.30 5.70 -16.77
C VAL A 265 -43.02 6.02 -15.46
N LEU A 266 -42.30 6.57 -14.46
CA LEU A 266 -42.90 7.01 -13.21
C LEU A 266 -43.98 8.08 -13.43
N GLY A 267 -43.65 9.11 -14.23
CA GLY A 267 -44.57 10.19 -14.62
C GLY A 267 -45.84 9.67 -15.28
N ALA A 268 -45.68 8.76 -16.25
CA ALA A 268 -46.79 8.14 -16.97
C ALA A 268 -47.63 7.22 -16.07
N TYR A 269 -47.00 6.39 -15.24
CA TYR A 269 -47.69 5.42 -14.40
C TYR A 269 -48.54 6.08 -13.30
N VAL A 270 -48.03 7.11 -12.63
CA VAL A 270 -48.81 7.84 -11.60
C VAL A 270 -50.09 8.41 -12.22
N LYS A 271 -50.00 9.01 -13.41
CA LYS A 271 -51.17 9.51 -14.15
C LYS A 271 -52.13 8.40 -14.58
N LEU A 272 -51.60 7.28 -15.09
CA LEU A 272 -52.40 6.11 -15.50
C LEU A 272 -53.08 5.41 -14.31
N SER A 273 -52.50 5.51 -13.11
CA SER A 273 -53.08 4.96 -11.88
C SER A 273 -54.22 5.81 -11.30
N GLY A 274 -54.55 6.94 -11.94
CA GLY A 274 -55.61 7.85 -11.49
C GLY A 274 -55.24 8.70 -10.27
N GLN A 275 -53.94 8.87 -9.98
CA GLN A 275 -53.43 9.62 -8.82
C GLN A 275 -52.80 10.95 -9.26
N ASP A 276 -53.01 12.01 -8.48
CA ASP A 276 -52.48 13.34 -8.77
C ASP A 276 -51.11 13.60 -8.12
N TRP A 277 -50.20 14.21 -8.88
CA TRP A 277 -48.86 14.60 -8.42
C TRP A 277 -48.86 15.65 -7.31
N SER A 278 -49.94 16.44 -7.18
CA SER A 278 -50.10 17.44 -6.13
C SER A 278 -50.06 16.83 -4.72
N SER A 279 -50.46 15.55 -4.58
CA SER A 279 -50.45 14.80 -3.32
C SER A 279 -49.05 14.54 -2.73
N VAL A 280 -47.99 14.70 -3.52
CA VAL A 280 -46.59 14.52 -3.07
C VAL A 280 -46.14 15.67 -2.16
N LEU A 281 -46.75 16.85 -2.28
CA LEU A 281 -46.42 18.03 -1.48
C LEU A 281 -47.15 18.03 -0.12
N SER A 282 -48.31 17.37 -0.03
CA SER A 282 -49.20 17.34 1.15
C SER A 282 -49.12 16.04 1.96
N VAL A 283 -47.91 15.61 2.31
CA VAL A 283 -47.68 14.31 2.99
C VAL A 283 -47.50 14.48 4.50
N ASN A 284 -48.16 13.61 5.28
CA ASN A 284 -48.04 13.54 6.75
C ASN A 284 -46.59 13.23 7.18
N SER A 285 -46.17 13.79 8.32
CA SER A 285 -44.85 13.56 8.93
C SER A 285 -44.54 12.07 9.16
N PHE A 286 -45.54 11.27 9.55
CA PHE A 286 -45.40 9.82 9.72
C PHE A 286 -44.97 9.14 8.41
N THR A 287 -45.69 9.42 7.32
CA THR A 287 -45.42 8.87 5.99
C THR A 287 -44.07 9.30 5.45
N LYS A 288 -43.71 10.59 5.62
CA LYS A 288 -42.39 11.11 5.25
C LYS A 288 -41.28 10.34 5.95
N THR A 289 -41.38 10.19 7.28
CA THR A 289 -40.37 9.52 8.09
C THR A 289 -40.23 8.04 7.70
N LEU A 290 -41.35 7.33 7.51
CA LEU A 290 -41.35 5.91 7.14
C LEU A 290 -40.72 5.66 5.77
N VAL A 291 -41.19 6.36 4.74
CA VAL A 291 -40.72 6.17 3.36
C VAL A 291 -39.26 6.60 3.21
N LEU A 292 -38.87 7.74 3.81
CA LEU A 292 -37.49 8.22 3.75
C LEU A 292 -36.53 7.29 4.50
N SER A 293 -36.94 6.74 5.64
CA SER A 293 -36.13 5.77 6.39
C SER A 293 -35.93 4.48 5.60
N LEU A 294 -36.99 3.92 5.01
CA LEU A 294 -36.89 2.72 4.17
C LEU A 294 -36.02 2.96 2.93
N PHE A 295 -36.19 4.12 2.27
CA PHE A 295 -35.35 4.53 1.15
C PHE A 295 -33.87 4.66 1.55
N ALA A 296 -33.58 5.36 2.65
CA ALA A 296 -32.20 5.54 3.13
C ALA A 296 -31.55 4.20 3.51
N ILE A 297 -32.28 3.33 4.23
CA ILE A 297 -31.81 1.98 4.57
C ILE A 297 -31.50 1.20 3.29
N GLN A 298 -32.38 1.25 2.29
CA GLN A 298 -32.20 0.50 1.06
C GLN A 298 -30.96 0.97 0.27
N VAL A 299 -30.81 2.29 0.07
CA VAL A 299 -29.72 2.86 -0.73
C VAL A 299 -28.37 2.64 -0.04
N LEU A 300 -28.31 2.85 1.28
CA LEU A 300 -27.10 2.61 2.06
C LEU A 300 -26.75 1.12 2.10
N ALA A 301 -27.73 0.24 2.35
CA ALA A 301 -27.50 -1.19 2.42
C ALA A 301 -27.04 -1.77 1.08
N SER A 302 -27.65 -1.36 -0.04
CA SER A 302 -27.24 -1.82 -1.38
C SER A 302 -25.84 -1.34 -1.77
N ALA A 303 -25.50 -0.07 -1.49
CA ALA A 303 -24.17 0.48 -1.74
C ALA A 303 -23.07 -0.22 -0.91
N LEU A 304 -23.32 -0.42 0.38
CA LEU A 304 -22.39 -1.10 1.28
C LEU A 304 -22.26 -2.59 0.95
N CYS A 305 -23.37 -3.26 0.57
CA CYS A 305 -23.35 -4.65 0.13
C CYS A 305 -22.44 -4.82 -1.10
N ARG A 306 -22.60 -3.96 -2.12
CA ARG A 306 -21.72 -3.91 -3.30
C ARG A 306 -20.25 -3.78 -2.91
N TYR A 307 -19.94 -2.88 -1.98
CA TYR A 307 -18.57 -2.63 -1.52
C TYR A 307 -17.98 -3.85 -0.78
N MET A 308 -18.71 -4.43 0.16
CA MET A 308 -18.27 -5.59 0.94
C MET A 308 -18.09 -6.84 0.07
N ALA A 309 -18.96 -7.02 -0.93
CA ALA A 309 -18.82 -8.11 -1.89
C ALA A 309 -17.55 -7.99 -2.76
N VAL A 310 -17.14 -6.77 -3.14
CA VAL A 310 -15.84 -6.55 -3.82
C VAL A 310 -14.69 -6.92 -2.90
N ILE A 311 -14.76 -6.53 -1.62
CA ILE A 311 -13.73 -6.87 -0.63
C ILE A 311 -13.61 -8.38 -0.47
N ALA A 312 -14.73 -9.09 -0.32
CA ALA A 312 -14.76 -10.55 -0.24
C ALA A 312 -14.05 -11.22 -1.45
N CYS A 313 -14.27 -10.69 -2.65
CA CYS A 313 -13.59 -11.16 -3.85
C CYS A 313 -12.08 -10.87 -3.82
N LYS A 314 -11.67 -9.65 -3.45
CA LYS A 314 -10.25 -9.26 -3.34
C LYS A 314 -9.48 -10.05 -2.29
N MET A 315 -10.14 -10.47 -1.21
CA MET A 315 -9.57 -11.31 -0.16
C MET A 315 -9.47 -12.80 -0.54
N HIS A 316 -9.84 -13.18 -1.77
CA HIS A 316 -9.92 -14.59 -2.20
C HIS A 316 -10.92 -15.43 -1.36
N ALA A 317 -11.94 -14.78 -0.79
CA ALA A 317 -13.00 -15.38 0.01
C ALA A 317 -14.33 -15.54 -0.76
N VAL A 318 -14.25 -15.59 -2.10
CA VAL A 318 -15.40 -15.60 -3.04
C VAL A 318 -16.49 -16.58 -2.63
N ARG A 319 -16.14 -17.84 -2.31
CA ARG A 319 -17.14 -18.88 -1.99
C ARG A 319 -17.89 -18.59 -0.68
N ARG A 320 -17.15 -18.31 0.38
CA ARG A 320 -17.67 -18.24 1.75
C ARG A 320 -18.26 -16.88 2.10
N ALA A 321 -17.65 -15.80 1.62
CA ALA A 321 -18.01 -14.43 2.01
C ALA A 321 -18.78 -13.65 0.92
N PHE A 322 -18.91 -14.20 -0.29
CA PHE A 322 -19.65 -13.56 -1.38
C PHE A 322 -20.79 -14.44 -1.91
N VAL A 323 -20.49 -15.59 -2.53
CA VAL A 323 -21.51 -16.39 -3.24
C VAL A 323 -22.54 -16.99 -2.28
N LEU A 324 -22.08 -17.61 -1.18
CA LEU A 324 -22.95 -18.23 -0.19
C LEU A 324 -23.94 -17.21 0.45
N PRO A 325 -23.50 -16.06 1.00
CA PRO A 325 -24.40 -15.01 1.47
C PRO A 325 -25.48 -14.57 0.46
N MET A 326 -25.09 -14.36 -0.80
CA MET A 326 -25.99 -13.80 -1.81
C MET A 326 -27.08 -14.79 -2.22
N ILE A 327 -26.73 -16.08 -2.37
CA ILE A 327 -27.69 -17.14 -2.72
C ILE A 327 -28.74 -17.36 -1.61
N PHE A 328 -28.33 -17.24 -0.35
CA PHE A 328 -29.22 -17.44 0.80
C PHE A 328 -30.05 -16.21 1.19
N THR A 329 -29.87 -15.07 0.51
CA THR A 329 -30.62 -13.84 0.82
C THR A 329 -32.12 -14.01 0.57
N SER A 330 -32.55 -14.53 -0.59
CA SER A 330 -33.98 -14.70 -0.92
C SER A 330 -34.70 -15.67 0.04
N PRO A 331 -34.17 -16.88 0.34
CA PRO A 331 -34.76 -17.77 1.34
C PRO A 331 -34.80 -17.16 2.74
N ALA A 332 -33.77 -16.41 3.15
CA ALA A 332 -33.74 -15.79 4.47
C ALA A 332 -34.80 -14.69 4.62
N VAL A 333 -35.00 -13.85 3.60
CA VAL A 333 -36.06 -12.83 3.60
C VAL A 333 -37.45 -13.49 3.62
N LEU A 334 -37.64 -14.57 2.85
CA LEU A 334 -38.89 -15.34 2.87
C LEU A 334 -39.18 -15.92 4.27
N GLY A 335 -38.16 -16.54 4.89
CA GLY A 335 -38.26 -17.06 6.25
C GLY A 335 -38.52 -15.98 7.29
N ALA A 336 -37.89 -14.80 7.16
CA ALA A 336 -38.12 -13.67 8.05
C ALA A 336 -39.55 -13.14 7.97
N PHE A 337 -40.11 -12.98 6.77
CA PHE A 337 -41.52 -12.59 6.62
C PHE A 337 -42.46 -13.65 7.17
N PHE A 338 -42.20 -14.94 6.92
CA PHE A 338 -43.00 -16.02 7.49
C PHE A 338 -42.97 -16.02 9.03
N LEU A 339 -41.77 -15.92 9.63
CA LEU A 339 -41.60 -15.85 11.09
C LEU A 339 -42.24 -14.61 11.70
N SER A 340 -42.23 -13.47 10.98
CA SER A 340 -42.86 -12.23 11.44
C SER A 340 -44.39 -12.36 11.63
N VAL A 341 -45.02 -13.30 10.93
CA VAL A 341 -46.44 -13.63 11.07
C VAL A 341 -46.66 -14.81 12.02
N TRP A 342 -45.79 -15.83 11.96
CA TRP A 342 -45.91 -17.05 12.76
C TRP A 342 -45.71 -16.80 14.26
N ILE A 343 -44.76 -15.95 14.66
CA ILE A 343 -44.49 -15.66 16.08
C ILE A 343 -45.72 -14.99 16.76
N PRO A 344 -46.31 -13.92 16.21
CA PRO A 344 -47.56 -13.36 16.75
C PRO A 344 -48.71 -14.36 16.80
N PHE A 345 -48.84 -15.26 15.81
CA PHE A 345 -49.85 -16.31 15.81
C PHE A 345 -49.66 -17.30 16.97
N VAL A 346 -48.44 -17.80 17.19
CA VAL A 346 -48.13 -18.73 18.30
C VAL A 346 -48.36 -18.07 19.65
N ASN A 347 -47.95 -16.81 19.81
CA ASN A 347 -48.16 -16.05 21.04
C ASN A 347 -49.65 -15.85 21.34
N LEU A 348 -50.46 -15.52 20.32
CA LEU A 348 -51.90 -15.38 20.47
C LEU A 348 -52.55 -16.72 20.86
N ARG A 349 -52.14 -17.82 20.21
CA ARG A 349 -52.61 -19.18 20.52
C ARG A 349 -52.29 -19.59 21.96
N GLN A 350 -51.11 -19.21 22.47
CA GLN A 350 -50.72 -19.45 23.87
C GLN A 350 -51.50 -18.57 24.85
N GLN A 351 -51.77 -17.30 24.53
CA GLN A 351 -52.52 -16.39 25.39
C GLN A 351 -54.00 -16.75 25.53
N ILE A 352 -54.64 -17.25 24.47
CA ILE A 352 -56.09 -17.49 24.45
C ILE A 352 -56.46 -18.94 24.88
N GLN A 353 -55.49 -19.83 25.16
CA GLN A 353 -55.74 -21.24 25.57
C GLN A 353 -56.78 -21.99 24.71
N THR A 354 -56.87 -21.70 23.40
CA THR A 354 -57.84 -22.33 22.49
C THR A 354 -57.13 -23.04 21.33
N ASN A 355 -57.78 -24.08 20.79
CA ASN A 355 -57.35 -24.80 19.58
C ASN A 355 -57.66 -24.03 18.28
N GLN A 356 -57.43 -22.72 18.25
CA GLN A 356 -57.66 -21.91 17.05
C GLN A 356 -56.71 -22.34 15.92
N THR A 357 -57.28 -22.52 14.72
CA THR A 357 -56.52 -22.82 13.51
C THR A 357 -55.92 -21.54 12.92
N PHE A 358 -54.88 -21.65 12.08
CA PHE A 358 -54.29 -20.47 11.41
C PHE A 358 -55.31 -19.71 10.54
N THR A 359 -56.30 -20.42 10.00
CA THR A 359 -57.41 -19.82 9.24
C THR A 359 -58.29 -18.93 10.13
N ASP A 360 -58.51 -19.31 11.39
CA ASP A 360 -59.26 -18.51 12.37
C ASP A 360 -58.48 -17.26 12.83
N TYR A 361 -57.15 -17.37 12.90
CA TYR A 361 -56.25 -16.22 13.14
C TYR A 361 -56.39 -15.18 12.01
N CYS A 362 -56.39 -15.62 10.76
CA CYS A 362 -56.53 -14.75 9.60
C CYS A 362 -57.89 -14.03 9.54
N SER A 363 -58.98 -14.62 10.05
CA SER A 363 -60.28 -13.94 10.13
C SER A 363 -60.40 -12.96 11.30
N THR A 364 -59.61 -13.13 12.36
CA THR A 364 -59.72 -12.36 13.62
C THR A 364 -58.67 -11.25 13.72
N PHE A 365 -57.71 -11.20 12.79
CA PHE A 365 -56.60 -10.25 12.78
C PHE A 365 -57.04 -8.82 12.41
N LYS A 366 -57.73 -8.15 13.34
CA LYS A 366 -57.89 -6.69 13.38
C LYS A 366 -57.22 -6.04 14.60
N SER A 367 -56.79 -6.83 15.58
CA SER A 367 -56.18 -6.33 16.83
C SER A 367 -55.08 -7.28 17.31
N VAL A 368 -53.84 -7.08 16.86
CA VAL A 368 -52.67 -7.57 17.60
C VAL A 368 -52.15 -6.40 18.45
N GLY A 369 -52.56 -6.40 19.71
CA GLY A 369 -52.03 -5.54 20.76
C GLY A 369 -50.75 -6.15 21.32
N GLY A 370 -49.60 -5.56 21.00
CA GLY A 370 -48.31 -5.91 21.59
C GLY A 370 -47.41 -4.68 21.78
N PRO A 371 -46.40 -4.71 22.66
CA PRO A 371 -45.60 -3.55 23.06
C PRO A 371 -44.53 -3.15 22.03
N VAL A 372 -44.83 -3.26 20.74
CA VAL A 372 -43.89 -2.99 19.63
C VAL A 372 -44.19 -1.61 19.02
N ASN A 373 -43.13 -0.85 18.68
CA ASN A 373 -43.18 0.44 17.97
C ASN A 373 -44.29 0.50 16.91
N ALA A 374 -45.11 1.56 16.93
CA ALA A 374 -46.31 1.71 16.08
C ALA A 374 -46.05 1.47 14.57
N ILE A 375 -44.87 1.88 14.08
CA ILE A 375 -44.43 1.68 12.69
C ILE A 375 -44.29 0.19 12.34
N LEU A 376 -43.57 -0.56 13.18
CA LEU A 376 -43.29 -1.97 12.93
C LEU A 376 -44.58 -2.79 12.98
N ARG A 377 -45.54 -2.40 13.83
CA ARG A 377 -46.87 -3.03 13.87
C ARG A 377 -47.63 -2.88 12.54
N LEU A 378 -47.61 -1.69 11.94
CA LEU A 378 -48.30 -1.43 10.67
C LEU A 378 -47.66 -2.18 9.49
N LEU A 379 -46.33 -2.27 9.45
CA LEU A 379 -45.63 -3.05 8.44
C LEU A 379 -45.89 -4.55 8.58
N ILE A 380 -45.88 -5.09 9.82
CA ILE A 380 -46.21 -6.50 10.08
C ILE A 380 -47.66 -6.79 9.69
N ARG A 381 -48.59 -5.85 9.92
CA ARG A 381 -49.99 -5.99 9.48
C ARG A 381 -50.09 -6.23 7.98
N ASP A 382 -49.38 -5.45 7.17
CA ASP A 382 -49.41 -5.59 5.71
C ASP A 382 -48.81 -6.92 5.25
N VAL A 383 -47.78 -7.44 5.93
CA VAL A 383 -47.20 -8.77 5.66
C VAL A 383 -48.16 -9.89 6.07
N THR A 384 -48.83 -9.76 7.22
CA THR A 384 -49.82 -10.73 7.70
C THR A 384 -51.02 -10.81 6.76
N LEU A 385 -51.51 -9.68 6.26
CA LEU A 385 -52.63 -9.63 5.30
C LEU A 385 -52.29 -10.39 4.02
N ASP A 386 -51.06 -10.27 3.51
CA ASP A 386 -50.61 -11.02 2.33
C ASP A 386 -50.51 -12.52 2.59
N LEU A 387 -49.95 -12.93 3.74
CA LEU A 387 -49.87 -14.35 4.08
C LEU A 387 -51.26 -14.98 4.27
N CYS A 388 -52.18 -14.24 4.89
CA CYS A 388 -53.55 -14.67 5.09
C CYS A 388 -54.36 -14.72 3.78
N GLY A 389 -54.05 -13.84 2.81
CA GLY A 389 -54.64 -13.88 1.47
C GLY A 389 -54.17 -15.06 0.61
N LEU A 390 -53.04 -15.68 0.96
CA LEU A 390 -52.46 -16.84 0.27
C LEU A 390 -53.05 -18.19 0.74
N ILE A 391 -53.74 -18.23 1.88
CA ILE A 391 -54.28 -19.47 2.46
C ILE A 391 -55.74 -19.64 2.01
N PRO A 392 -56.11 -20.82 1.48
CA PRO A 392 -57.45 -21.03 0.95
C PRO A 392 -58.53 -20.88 2.04
N LYS A 393 -59.64 -20.23 1.68
CA LYS A 393 -60.91 -20.38 2.41
C LYS A 393 -61.33 -21.85 2.32
N LYS A 394 -62.10 -22.33 3.31
CA LYS A 394 -62.44 -23.75 3.58
C LYS A 394 -62.84 -24.64 2.37
N ASP A 395 -63.15 -24.07 1.21
CA ASP A 395 -63.56 -24.76 -0.02
C ASP A 395 -62.59 -24.64 -1.23
N GLU A 396 -61.41 -23.99 -1.10
CA GLU A 396 -60.39 -23.97 -2.15
C GLU A 396 -59.24 -24.96 -1.92
N SER A 397 -58.91 -25.74 -2.95
CA SER A 397 -57.95 -26.84 -2.91
C SER A 397 -56.52 -26.40 -2.52
N PHE A 398 -55.85 -27.21 -1.69
CA PHE A 398 -54.40 -27.18 -1.33
C PHE A 398 -53.43 -27.00 -2.52
N VAL A 399 -53.91 -27.23 -3.74
CA VAL A 399 -53.19 -27.09 -5.01
C VAL A 399 -52.59 -25.69 -5.22
N GLY A 400 -53.28 -24.59 -4.87
CA GLY A 400 -52.77 -23.23 -5.09
C GLY A 400 -51.52 -22.90 -4.28
N PHE A 401 -51.51 -23.27 -2.99
CA PHE A 401 -50.35 -23.09 -2.12
C PHE A 401 -49.17 -24.00 -2.55
N GLY A 402 -49.47 -25.22 -3.01
CA GLY A 402 -48.48 -26.13 -3.59
C GLY A 402 -47.83 -25.60 -4.87
N LEU A 403 -48.61 -25.00 -5.77
CA LEU A 403 -48.12 -24.38 -7.02
C LEU A 403 -47.22 -23.17 -6.74
N LEU A 404 -47.58 -22.33 -5.77
CA LEU A 404 -46.74 -21.21 -5.34
C LEU A 404 -45.44 -21.70 -4.69
N GLY A 405 -45.49 -22.64 -3.75
CA GLY A 405 -44.30 -23.21 -3.13
C GLY A 405 -43.33 -23.83 -4.16
N SER A 406 -43.87 -24.55 -5.15
CA SER A 406 -43.06 -25.14 -6.22
C SER A 406 -42.50 -24.11 -7.20
N SER A 407 -43.21 -23.01 -7.52
CA SER A 407 -42.64 -21.91 -8.32
C SER A 407 -41.50 -21.19 -7.60
N LEU A 408 -41.62 -20.96 -6.28
CA LEU A 408 -40.56 -20.34 -5.47
C LEU A 408 -39.28 -21.19 -5.44
N VAL A 409 -39.41 -22.50 -5.22
CA VAL A 409 -38.27 -23.44 -5.22
C VAL A 409 -37.63 -23.54 -6.60
N SER A 410 -38.45 -23.57 -7.67
CA SER A 410 -37.97 -23.65 -9.05
C SER A 410 -37.10 -22.43 -9.42
N TRP A 411 -37.54 -21.21 -9.09
CA TRP A 411 -36.76 -20.01 -9.35
C TRP A 411 -35.48 -19.93 -8.51
N TRP A 412 -35.52 -20.36 -7.25
CA TRP A 412 -34.33 -20.39 -6.41
C TRP A 412 -33.29 -21.39 -6.94
N LEU A 413 -33.69 -22.63 -7.23
CA LEU A 413 -32.79 -23.65 -7.77
C LEU A 413 -32.25 -23.26 -9.15
N GLY A 414 -33.10 -22.65 -9.99
CA GLY A 414 -32.70 -22.09 -11.28
C GLY A 414 -31.59 -21.04 -11.16
N LEU A 415 -31.71 -20.10 -10.21
CA LEU A 415 -30.67 -19.08 -9.95
C LEU A 415 -29.37 -19.72 -9.41
N VAL A 416 -29.46 -20.69 -8.50
CA VAL A 416 -28.29 -21.40 -7.96
C VAL A 416 -27.51 -22.11 -9.07
N LEU A 417 -28.21 -22.85 -9.93
CA LEU A 417 -27.58 -23.57 -11.03
C LEU A 417 -26.99 -22.61 -12.08
N CYS A 418 -27.67 -21.50 -12.38
CA CYS A 418 -27.19 -20.46 -13.29
C CYS A 418 -25.89 -19.79 -12.80
N THR A 419 -25.67 -19.73 -11.47
CA THR A 419 -24.52 -19.07 -10.83
C THR A 419 -23.45 -20.06 -10.33
N LEU A 420 -23.60 -21.35 -10.63
CA LEU A 420 -22.70 -22.42 -10.17
C LEU A 420 -21.27 -22.26 -10.69
N TYR A 421 -21.08 -21.62 -11.85
CA TYR A 421 -19.75 -21.33 -12.39
C TYR A 421 -18.92 -20.41 -11.47
N ILE A 422 -19.56 -19.51 -10.71
CA ILE A 422 -18.88 -18.54 -9.82
C ILE A 422 -18.14 -19.27 -8.69
N TRP A 423 -18.65 -20.43 -8.27
CA TRP A 423 -18.01 -21.27 -7.25
C TRP A 423 -16.64 -21.79 -7.68
N PHE A 424 -16.40 -21.91 -8.98
CA PHE A 424 -15.16 -22.42 -9.56
C PHE A 424 -14.24 -21.32 -10.10
N LEU A 425 -14.58 -20.03 -9.90
CA LEU A 425 -13.70 -18.93 -10.28
C LEU A 425 -12.43 -18.94 -9.44
N ASN A 426 -11.28 -18.96 -10.12
CA ASN A 426 -9.98 -18.65 -9.52
C ASN A 426 -9.69 -17.18 -9.79
N THR A 427 -9.84 -16.35 -8.77
CA THR A 427 -9.52 -14.91 -8.85
C THR A 427 -8.04 -14.70 -8.56
N GLU A 428 -7.35 -13.92 -9.40
CA GLU A 428 -5.97 -13.50 -9.11
C GLU A 428 -5.89 -12.68 -7.82
N ARG A 429 -4.71 -12.67 -7.19
CA ARG A 429 -4.43 -11.88 -5.98
C ARG A 429 -4.76 -10.41 -6.23
N ILE A 430 -5.60 -9.82 -5.37
CA ILE A 430 -6.03 -8.41 -5.47
C ILE A 430 -6.54 -8.04 -6.87
N ALA A 431 -7.32 -8.93 -7.50
CA ALA A 431 -7.91 -8.67 -8.80
C ALA A 431 -8.62 -7.29 -8.82
N ARG A 432 -8.43 -6.53 -9.90
CA ARG A 432 -9.09 -5.23 -10.04
C ARG A 432 -10.60 -5.46 -10.14
N THR A 433 -11.40 -4.51 -9.67
CA THR A 433 -12.87 -4.64 -9.74
C THR A 433 -13.37 -4.85 -11.18
N LYS A 434 -12.69 -4.25 -12.17
CA LYS A 434 -12.96 -4.43 -13.61
C LYS A 434 -12.61 -5.83 -14.13
N ASP A 435 -11.83 -6.59 -13.39
CA ASP A 435 -11.44 -7.97 -13.72
C ASP A 435 -12.41 -8.95 -13.06
N LEU A 436 -13.02 -8.56 -11.93
CA LEU A 436 -14.04 -9.33 -11.21
C LEU A 436 -15.45 -9.19 -11.80
N PHE A 437 -15.85 -7.97 -12.15
CA PHE A 437 -17.19 -7.65 -12.64
C PHE A 437 -17.13 -7.06 -14.05
N VAL A 438 -18.14 -7.36 -14.88
CA VAL A 438 -18.22 -6.84 -16.25
C VAL A 438 -18.53 -5.35 -16.24
N ARG A 439 -19.57 -4.96 -15.49
CA ARG A 439 -20.05 -3.59 -15.37
C ARG A 439 -19.63 -2.97 -14.04
N ASN A 440 -19.31 -1.68 -14.07
CA ASN A 440 -19.01 -0.91 -12.86
C ASN A 440 -20.26 -0.57 -12.04
N LEU A 441 -21.40 -0.43 -12.72
CA LEU A 441 -22.71 -0.14 -12.12
C LEU A 441 -23.28 -1.39 -11.43
N TYR A 442 -24.07 -1.19 -10.38
CA TYR A 442 -24.91 -2.21 -9.76
C TYR A 442 -26.36 -1.73 -9.74
N GLU A 443 -27.33 -2.65 -9.73
CA GLU A 443 -28.75 -2.31 -9.55
C GLU A 443 -29.08 -2.31 -8.07
N ALA A 444 -29.54 -1.16 -7.55
CA ALA A 444 -29.93 -1.06 -6.14
C ALA A 444 -31.13 -1.97 -5.83
N ALA A 445 -32.13 -2.02 -6.71
CA ALA A 445 -33.34 -2.82 -6.51
C ALA A 445 -33.09 -4.34 -6.61
N PHE A 446 -32.00 -4.79 -7.24
CA PHE A 446 -31.77 -6.20 -7.54
C PHE A 446 -30.35 -6.61 -7.10
N ILE A 447 -29.97 -6.29 -5.87
CA ILE A 447 -28.56 -6.39 -5.41
C ILE A 447 -28.00 -7.82 -5.52
N ASP A 448 -28.81 -8.84 -5.23
CA ASP A 448 -28.49 -10.25 -5.32
C ASP A 448 -28.20 -10.68 -6.77
N GLN A 449 -29.13 -10.43 -7.70
CA GLN A 449 -28.92 -10.76 -9.11
C GLN A 449 -27.82 -9.87 -9.72
N SER A 450 -27.78 -8.59 -9.36
CA SER A 450 -26.79 -7.62 -9.85
C SER A 450 -25.37 -7.96 -9.48
N MET A 451 -25.13 -8.65 -8.38
CA MET A 451 -23.78 -9.03 -8.00
C MET A 451 -23.40 -10.39 -8.57
N LEU A 452 -24.32 -11.36 -8.53
CA LEU A 452 -24.07 -12.70 -9.05
C LEU A 452 -23.92 -12.69 -10.58
N LEU A 453 -24.88 -12.13 -11.32
CA LEU A 453 -24.90 -12.16 -12.80
C LEU A 453 -23.88 -11.20 -13.45
N ASN A 454 -23.44 -10.18 -12.72
CA ASN A 454 -22.38 -9.26 -13.16
C ASN A 454 -20.96 -9.82 -12.95
N SER A 455 -20.82 -10.92 -12.21
CA SER A 455 -19.53 -11.61 -12.05
C SER A 455 -19.12 -12.21 -13.39
N LYS A 456 -17.89 -11.90 -13.84
CA LYS A 456 -17.46 -12.29 -15.19
C LYS A 456 -17.60 -13.79 -15.45
N PHE A 457 -18.37 -14.12 -16.48
CA PHE A 457 -18.55 -15.43 -17.08
C PHE A 457 -17.46 -15.65 -18.13
N GLU A 458 -16.21 -15.48 -17.73
CA GLU A 458 -15.08 -15.85 -18.56
C GLU A 458 -14.88 -17.35 -18.35
N ILE A 459 -15.44 -18.18 -19.24
CA ILE A 459 -15.26 -19.63 -19.25
C ILE A 459 -13.78 -19.93 -19.46
N VAL A 460 -12.93 -19.87 -18.42
CA VAL A 460 -11.54 -20.38 -18.39
C VAL A 460 -10.87 -20.34 -19.79
N LEU A 461 -10.95 -19.18 -20.44
CA LEU A 461 -10.62 -18.98 -21.86
C LEU A 461 -9.42 -18.05 -22.02
N GLN A 462 -9.02 -17.41 -20.92
CA GLN A 462 -7.60 -17.45 -20.66
C GLN A 462 -7.28 -18.92 -20.37
N PRO A 463 -6.42 -19.59 -21.14
CA PRO A 463 -5.53 -20.58 -20.56
C PRO A 463 -5.07 -20.06 -19.18
N ARG A 464 -4.58 -20.93 -18.31
CA ARG A 464 -3.62 -20.47 -17.30
C ARG A 464 -2.48 -19.76 -18.06
N HIS A 465 -2.65 -18.48 -18.39
CA HIS A 465 -1.92 -17.83 -19.45
C HIS A 465 -0.68 -17.30 -18.78
N ALA A 466 0.33 -18.16 -18.79
CA ALA A 466 1.75 -17.88 -18.97
C ALA A 466 2.47 -16.90 -18.03
N ARG A 467 1.84 -15.83 -17.51
CA ARG A 467 2.48 -14.87 -16.61
C ARG A 467 2.96 -15.51 -15.32
N GLU A 468 2.27 -16.52 -14.79
CA GLU A 468 2.74 -17.29 -13.61
C GLU A 468 3.95 -18.19 -13.89
N LYS A 469 4.30 -18.46 -15.16
CA LYS A 469 5.47 -19.27 -15.55
C LYS A 469 6.65 -18.45 -16.08
N GLU A 470 6.48 -17.15 -16.29
CA GLU A 470 7.56 -16.30 -16.78
C GLU A 470 8.56 -16.04 -15.65
N LYS A 471 9.80 -16.41 -15.93
CA LYS A 471 10.93 -16.29 -15.02
C LYS A 471 11.28 -14.82 -14.82
N VAL A 472 11.33 -14.40 -13.57
CA VAL A 472 11.69 -13.05 -13.15
C VAL A 472 13.17 -13.00 -12.79
N THR A 473 13.88 -11.96 -13.21
CA THR A 473 15.28 -11.72 -12.82
C THR A 473 15.36 -10.50 -11.93
N ILE A 474 16.02 -10.62 -10.79
CA ILE A 474 16.19 -9.55 -9.81
C ILE A 474 17.67 -9.36 -9.55
N TYR A 475 18.16 -8.17 -9.88
CA TYR A 475 19.51 -7.73 -9.57
C TYR A 475 19.51 -6.91 -8.28
N LEU A 476 20.12 -7.43 -7.22
CA LEU A 476 20.33 -6.68 -5.99
C LEU A 476 21.58 -5.82 -6.16
N CYS A 477 21.46 -4.51 -6.07
CA CYS A 477 22.54 -3.57 -6.31
C CYS A 477 22.75 -2.71 -5.05
N ALA A 478 23.74 -3.08 -4.25
CA ALA A 478 24.17 -2.31 -3.08
C ALA A 478 25.27 -1.33 -3.45
N THR A 479 25.15 -0.07 -3.00
CA THR A 479 26.24 0.91 -3.07
C THR A 479 26.87 1.09 -1.71
N MET A 480 28.20 0.99 -1.65
CA MET A 480 28.98 1.02 -0.41
C MET A 480 30.07 2.10 -0.47
N TRP A 481 30.29 2.80 0.65
CA TRP A 481 31.38 3.75 0.86
C TRP A 481 31.78 3.85 2.33
N HIS A 482 32.93 3.23 2.67
CA HIS A 482 33.52 3.25 4.01
C HIS A 482 32.52 2.93 5.14
N GLU A 483 31.70 1.89 4.93
CA GLU A 483 30.82 1.33 5.97
C GLU A 483 31.63 0.78 7.17
N THR A 484 30.98 0.67 8.32
CA THR A 484 31.53 -0.09 9.44
C THR A 484 31.37 -1.60 9.22
N ALA A 485 32.15 -2.43 9.92
CA ALA A 485 32.02 -3.89 9.83
C ALA A 485 30.60 -4.36 10.17
N ASP A 486 29.96 -3.76 11.19
CA ASP A 486 28.57 -4.06 11.57
C ASP A 486 27.55 -3.71 10.47
N GLU A 487 27.76 -2.60 9.76
CA GLU A 487 26.92 -2.19 8.62
C GLU A 487 27.04 -3.21 7.48
N MET A 488 28.28 -3.53 7.08
CA MET A 488 28.54 -4.51 6.04
C MET A 488 27.97 -5.89 6.40
N LEU A 489 28.13 -6.33 7.65
CA LEU A 489 27.66 -7.62 8.14
C LEU A 489 26.14 -7.78 7.95
N LYS A 490 25.35 -6.78 8.32
CA LYS A 490 23.88 -6.79 8.16
C LYS A 490 23.47 -6.96 6.69
N MET A 491 24.12 -6.24 5.79
CA MET A 491 23.85 -6.31 4.36
C MET A 491 24.20 -7.69 3.79
N ILE A 492 25.40 -8.20 4.10
CA ILE A 492 25.85 -9.52 3.61
C ILE A 492 24.93 -10.63 4.14
N ILE A 493 24.57 -10.61 5.43
CA ILE A 493 23.62 -11.58 6.00
C ILE A 493 22.28 -11.55 5.25
N SER A 494 21.76 -10.37 4.89
CA SER A 494 20.50 -10.24 4.14
C SER A 494 20.57 -10.90 2.75
N MET A 495 21.70 -10.74 2.05
CA MET A 495 21.93 -11.41 0.76
C MET A 495 22.02 -12.94 0.89
N PHE A 496 22.66 -13.45 1.96
CA PHE A 496 22.76 -14.88 2.23
C PHE A 496 21.43 -15.50 2.69
N ARG A 497 20.61 -14.77 3.47
CA ARG A 497 19.23 -15.16 3.81
C ARG A 497 18.39 -15.34 2.54
N LEU A 498 18.54 -14.44 1.56
CA LEU A 498 17.84 -14.53 0.29
C LEU A 498 18.31 -15.73 -0.56
N ASP A 499 19.62 -16.02 -0.56
CA ASP A 499 20.18 -17.21 -1.22
C ASP A 499 19.56 -18.51 -0.68
N LYS A 500 19.45 -18.62 0.65
CA LYS A 500 18.81 -19.76 1.32
C LYS A 500 17.31 -19.85 1.01
N PHE A 501 16.61 -18.72 0.92
CA PHE A 501 15.16 -18.68 0.69
C PHE A 501 14.73 -19.18 -0.70
N ARG A 502 15.49 -18.84 -1.75
CA ARG A 502 15.24 -19.27 -3.14
C ARG A 502 16.53 -19.79 -3.76
N PRO A 503 16.90 -21.05 -3.45
CA PRO A 503 18.17 -21.59 -3.88
C PRO A 503 18.11 -21.97 -5.36
N LYS A 504 19.17 -21.64 -6.11
CA LYS A 504 19.26 -21.90 -7.56
C LYS A 504 19.24 -23.39 -7.90
N LYS A 505 19.59 -24.25 -6.94
CA LYS A 505 19.65 -25.72 -7.07
C LYS A 505 18.29 -26.43 -6.92
N ASN A 506 17.20 -25.74 -6.52
CA ASN A 506 15.87 -26.34 -6.34
C ASN A 506 14.94 -26.19 -7.56
N LYS A 507 13.78 -26.86 -7.52
CA LYS A 507 12.71 -26.84 -8.55
C LYS A 507 11.97 -25.49 -8.72
N PHE A 508 12.24 -24.47 -7.89
CA PHE A 508 11.65 -23.13 -8.02
C PHE A 508 12.46 -22.31 -9.04
N ASN A 509 12.00 -22.26 -10.29
CA ASN A 509 12.63 -21.47 -11.36
C ASN A 509 11.79 -20.23 -11.73
N ASP A 510 10.99 -19.74 -10.77
CA ASP A 510 10.10 -18.58 -10.91
C ASP A 510 10.85 -17.26 -10.80
N VAL A 511 11.85 -17.19 -9.91
CA VAL A 511 12.66 -15.98 -9.66
C VAL A 511 14.14 -16.33 -9.60
N VAL A 512 14.99 -15.53 -10.25
CA VAL A 512 16.45 -15.60 -10.15
C VAL A 512 16.98 -14.35 -9.46
N PHE A 513 17.83 -14.58 -8.47
CA PHE A 513 18.53 -13.54 -7.74
C PHE A 513 20.01 -13.50 -8.15
N GLU A 514 20.50 -12.28 -8.33
CA GLU A 514 21.91 -12.00 -8.53
C GLU A 514 22.28 -10.72 -7.78
N SER A 515 23.31 -10.79 -6.94
CA SER A 515 23.70 -9.69 -6.08
C SER A 515 24.96 -9.00 -6.58
N HIS A 516 25.00 -7.69 -6.48
CA HIS A 516 26.10 -6.81 -6.87
C HIS A 516 26.34 -5.78 -5.77
N ILE A 517 27.57 -5.68 -5.29
CA ILE A 517 28.04 -4.64 -4.38
C ILE A 517 28.98 -3.74 -5.17
N TYR A 518 28.70 -2.45 -5.21
CA TYR A 518 29.53 -1.43 -5.84
C TYR A 518 30.21 -0.62 -4.74
N PHE A 519 31.49 -0.91 -4.51
CA PHE A 519 32.29 -0.31 -3.46
C PHE A 519 33.08 0.87 -4.01
N ASP A 520 32.72 2.08 -3.56
CA ASP A 520 33.37 3.33 -3.95
C ASP A 520 34.67 3.57 -3.16
N ASP A 521 35.69 4.09 -3.85
CA ASP A 521 37.01 4.44 -3.29
C ASP A 521 37.75 3.27 -2.59
N ALA A 522 37.81 2.10 -3.24
CA ALA A 522 38.38 0.89 -2.65
C ALA A 522 39.92 0.82 -2.59
N PHE A 523 40.63 1.77 -3.21
CA PHE A 523 42.08 1.69 -3.43
C PHE A 523 42.81 2.88 -2.83
N LEU A 524 43.99 2.63 -2.26
CA LEU A 524 44.86 3.67 -1.71
C LEU A 524 45.54 4.47 -2.82
N THR A 525 45.58 5.78 -2.64
CA THR A 525 46.31 6.73 -3.50
C THR A 525 47.75 6.83 -3.02
N ASN A 526 48.67 6.09 -3.65
CA ASN A 526 50.10 6.41 -3.53
C ASN A 526 50.49 7.42 -4.61
N ASP A 527 51.31 8.41 -4.22
CA ASP A 527 51.84 9.45 -5.12
C ASP A 527 53.07 8.96 -5.92
N ASN A 528 53.69 7.85 -5.51
CA ASN A 528 54.79 7.23 -6.24
C ASN A 528 54.27 6.34 -7.38
N LYS A 529 54.67 6.68 -8.62
CA LYS A 529 54.28 5.99 -9.86
C LYS A 529 54.70 4.52 -9.94
N ASP A 530 55.65 4.07 -9.12
CA ASP A 530 56.24 2.74 -9.16
C ASP A 530 55.73 1.78 -8.05
N SER A 531 54.84 2.22 -7.15
CA SER A 531 54.29 1.35 -6.10
C SER A 531 53.08 0.55 -6.57
N LYS A 532 53.02 -0.75 -6.23
CA LYS A 532 51.87 -1.62 -6.58
C LYS A 532 50.59 -1.07 -5.96
N LEU A 533 49.50 -1.09 -6.73
CA LEU A 533 48.18 -0.64 -6.29
C LEU A 533 47.74 -1.49 -5.08
N ARG A 534 47.26 -0.87 -4.00
CA ARG A 534 46.79 -1.53 -2.78
C ARG A 534 45.33 -1.19 -2.50
N VAL A 535 44.59 -2.13 -1.90
CA VAL A 535 43.23 -1.89 -1.40
C VAL A 535 43.27 -1.15 -0.05
N ASN A 536 42.18 -0.48 0.30
CA ASN A 536 42.05 0.14 1.62
C ASN A 536 41.51 -0.84 2.68
N GLU A 537 41.62 -0.47 3.96
CA GLU A 537 41.17 -1.28 5.10
C GLU A 537 39.69 -1.69 4.97
N TYR A 538 38.81 -0.78 4.54
CA TYR A 538 37.38 -1.08 4.41
C TYR A 538 37.08 -2.14 3.34
N ALA A 539 37.83 -2.17 2.25
CA ALA A 539 37.69 -3.20 1.22
C ALA A 539 38.16 -4.58 1.74
N GLU A 540 39.20 -4.61 2.57
CA GLU A 540 39.65 -5.81 3.27
C GLU A 540 38.60 -6.30 4.28
N THR A 541 38.07 -5.40 5.12
CA THR A 541 36.97 -5.70 6.06
C THR A 541 35.78 -6.33 5.35
N LEU A 542 35.39 -5.83 4.16
CA LEU A 542 34.27 -6.41 3.41
C LEU A 542 34.54 -7.87 3.02
N VAL A 543 35.76 -8.19 2.57
CA VAL A 543 36.12 -9.56 2.20
C VAL A 543 36.13 -10.48 3.43
N GLU A 544 36.61 -10.00 4.56
CA GLU A 544 36.59 -10.73 5.84
C GLU A 544 35.16 -11.02 6.30
N VAL A 545 34.28 -10.01 6.26
CA VAL A 545 32.86 -10.16 6.60
C VAL A 545 32.18 -11.18 5.68
N ILE A 546 32.45 -11.15 4.37
CA ILE A 546 31.90 -12.14 3.42
C ILE A 546 32.36 -13.54 3.78
N LYS A 547 33.64 -13.72 4.12
CA LYS A 547 34.21 -15.01 4.55
C LYS A 547 33.52 -15.54 5.80
N GLU A 548 33.37 -14.71 6.83
CA GLU A 548 32.72 -15.11 8.09
C GLU A 548 31.27 -15.55 7.86
N VAL A 549 30.49 -14.75 7.13
CA VAL A 549 29.10 -15.10 6.81
C VAL A 549 29.03 -16.36 5.95
N TYR A 550 29.97 -16.55 5.03
CA TYR A 550 30.03 -17.76 4.20
C TYR A 550 30.17 -19.03 5.04
N VAL A 551 31.08 -19.02 6.02
CA VAL A 551 31.28 -20.14 6.95
C VAL A 551 30.01 -20.40 7.75
N ILE A 552 29.41 -19.35 8.33
CA ILE A 552 28.17 -19.45 9.12
C ILE A 552 27.03 -20.09 8.32
N PHE A 553 26.84 -19.71 7.06
CA PHE A 553 25.75 -20.23 6.23
C PHE A 553 26.06 -21.59 5.56
N THR A 554 27.29 -22.10 5.71
CA THR A 554 27.71 -23.41 5.18
C THR A 554 27.68 -24.50 6.26
N GLU A 555 27.88 -24.14 7.53
CA GLU A 555 27.86 -25.06 8.67
C GLU A 555 26.40 -25.32 9.14
N ASP A 556 25.88 -26.53 8.90
CA ASP A 556 24.57 -26.93 9.43
C ASP A 556 24.69 -27.18 10.95
N HIS A 557 23.90 -26.48 11.77
CA HIS A 557 23.90 -26.56 13.26
C HIS A 557 23.68 -27.98 13.86
N LYS A 558 23.40 -29.01 13.04
CA LYS A 558 22.97 -30.34 13.49
C LYS A 558 24.09 -31.37 13.68
N SER A 559 25.38 -31.05 13.49
CA SER A 559 26.44 -32.03 13.80
C SER A 559 27.79 -31.39 14.10
N ALA A 560 28.11 -31.24 15.39
CA ALA A 560 29.43 -30.78 15.87
C ALA A 560 30.60 -31.75 15.57
N PHE A 561 30.34 -32.90 14.93
CA PHE A 561 31.30 -34.01 14.76
C PHE A 561 31.48 -34.47 13.29
N ARG A 562 31.25 -33.61 12.29
CA ARG A 562 31.57 -33.92 10.89
C ARG A 562 32.76 -33.11 10.38
N ASP A 563 33.61 -33.74 9.59
CA ASP A 563 34.74 -33.09 8.91
C ASP A 563 34.29 -31.81 8.18
N ARG A 564 35.03 -30.72 8.41
CA ARG A 564 34.74 -29.39 7.84
C ARG A 564 34.68 -29.52 6.32
N LYS A 565 33.54 -29.18 5.71
CA LYS A 565 33.39 -29.19 4.25
C LYS A 565 34.42 -28.25 3.63
N VAL A 566 35.18 -28.76 2.65
CA VAL A 566 36.10 -27.93 1.86
C VAL A 566 35.31 -26.83 1.17
N LEU A 567 35.68 -25.57 1.43
CA LEU A 567 35.03 -24.41 0.84
C LEU A 567 35.36 -24.33 -0.67
N PRO A 568 34.38 -23.97 -1.52
CA PRO A 568 34.62 -23.89 -2.96
C PRO A 568 35.51 -22.69 -3.32
N ASN A 569 36.31 -22.86 -4.37
CA ASN A 569 37.11 -21.79 -4.95
C ASN A 569 36.20 -20.68 -5.51
N GLN A 570 36.60 -19.43 -5.30
CA GLN A 570 35.92 -18.23 -5.79
C GLN A 570 36.77 -17.56 -6.87
N LYS A 571 36.25 -16.52 -7.52
CA LYS A 571 36.91 -15.91 -8.68
C LYS A 571 37.22 -14.43 -8.45
N ILE A 572 38.35 -13.97 -8.98
CA ILE A 572 38.75 -12.55 -9.01
C ILE A 572 39.09 -12.14 -10.44
N PHE A 573 38.64 -10.97 -10.86
CA PHE A 573 38.87 -10.41 -12.19
C PHE A 573 39.51 -9.04 -12.09
N ARG A 574 40.57 -8.81 -12.87
CA ARG A 574 41.04 -7.45 -13.16
C ARG A 574 40.08 -6.78 -14.13
N THR A 575 39.72 -5.53 -13.86
CA THR A 575 38.73 -4.79 -14.65
C THR A 575 39.21 -3.38 -14.96
N PRO A 576 38.76 -2.73 -16.05
CA PRO A 576 39.19 -1.37 -16.39
C PRO A 576 38.90 -0.30 -15.32
N TYR A 577 37.97 -0.59 -14.39
CA TYR A 577 37.58 0.31 -13.30
C TYR A 577 38.21 -0.06 -11.93
N GLY A 578 39.02 -1.12 -11.87
CA GLY A 578 39.59 -1.66 -10.62
C GLY A 578 39.55 -3.19 -10.60
N CYS A 579 38.75 -3.76 -9.70
CA CYS A 579 38.67 -5.21 -9.51
C CYS A 579 37.23 -5.70 -9.34
N ARG A 580 36.95 -6.95 -9.72
CA ARG A 580 35.68 -7.63 -9.47
C ARG A 580 35.90 -8.99 -8.81
N LEU A 581 35.32 -9.20 -7.64
CA LEU A 581 35.18 -10.52 -7.04
C LEU A 581 33.85 -11.14 -7.45
N GLN A 582 33.84 -12.46 -7.64
CA GLN A 582 32.65 -13.25 -7.89
C GLN A 582 32.61 -14.44 -6.93
N TYR A 583 31.60 -14.41 -6.06
CA TYR A 583 31.29 -15.45 -5.10
C TYR A 583 30.12 -16.30 -5.58
N THR A 584 30.27 -17.62 -5.51
CA THR A 584 29.15 -18.56 -5.61
C THR A 584 28.68 -18.88 -4.19
N LEU A 585 27.51 -18.35 -3.83
CA LEU A 585 26.92 -18.54 -2.50
C LEU A 585 26.56 -20.02 -2.27
N PRO A 586 26.43 -20.47 -0.99
CA PRO A 586 26.25 -21.89 -0.67
C PRO A 586 25.10 -22.58 -1.42
N HIS A 587 24.00 -21.86 -1.65
CA HIS A 587 22.81 -22.38 -2.33
C HIS A 587 22.72 -22.04 -3.83
N GLY A 588 23.77 -21.44 -4.39
CA GLY A 588 24.03 -21.34 -5.82
C GLY A 588 23.71 -19.98 -6.48
N ASN A 589 23.15 -19.00 -5.76
CA ASN A 589 23.08 -17.63 -6.29
C ASN A 589 24.49 -17.01 -6.32
N ILE A 590 24.64 -15.94 -7.11
CA ILE A 590 25.94 -15.32 -7.37
C ILE A 590 25.97 -13.94 -6.72
N LEU A 591 27.08 -13.64 -6.06
CA LEU A 591 27.40 -12.32 -5.51
C LEU A 591 28.64 -11.76 -6.21
N PHE A 592 28.51 -10.57 -6.79
CA PHE A 592 29.61 -9.81 -7.36
C PHE A 592 29.98 -8.65 -6.45
N VAL A 593 31.27 -8.43 -6.22
CA VAL A 593 31.78 -7.25 -5.53
C VAL A 593 32.67 -6.47 -6.50
N HIS A 594 32.25 -5.26 -6.84
CA HIS A 594 32.91 -4.35 -7.77
C HIS A 594 33.68 -3.30 -6.96
N PHE A 595 35.00 -3.45 -6.87
CA PHE A 595 35.89 -2.48 -6.23
C PHE A 595 36.31 -1.41 -7.25
N LYS A 596 35.94 -0.16 -6.98
CA LYS A 596 36.15 0.96 -7.88
C LYS A 596 37.40 1.75 -7.50
N ASN A 597 38.24 2.03 -8.49
CA ASN A 597 39.38 2.93 -8.36
C ASN A 597 38.98 4.37 -8.72
N LYS A 598 39.04 5.28 -7.74
CA LYS A 598 38.68 6.69 -7.92
C LYS A 598 39.50 7.43 -9.00
N LYS A 599 40.71 6.95 -9.34
CA LYS A 599 41.53 7.52 -10.43
C LYS A 599 41.05 7.09 -11.82
N GLN A 600 40.36 5.95 -11.92
CA GLN A 600 39.92 5.38 -13.20
C GLN A 600 38.45 5.69 -13.50
N ILE A 601 37.60 5.73 -12.47
CA ILE A 601 36.15 5.90 -12.61
C ILE A 601 35.59 6.90 -11.60
N ARG A 602 34.51 7.59 -11.95
CA ARG A 602 33.79 8.49 -11.04
C ARG A 602 33.27 7.73 -9.81
N HIS A 603 33.51 8.33 -8.65
CA HIS A 603 33.01 7.90 -7.36
C HIS A 603 31.67 8.59 -7.04
N LYS A 604 30.98 8.12 -5.99
CA LYS A 604 29.63 8.51 -5.50
C LYS A 604 28.52 7.60 -6.01
N LYS A 605 27.49 7.47 -5.16
CA LYS A 605 26.30 6.62 -5.33
C LYS A 605 25.67 6.72 -6.73
N ARG A 606 25.34 7.92 -7.22
CA ARG A 606 24.76 8.12 -8.56
C ARG A 606 25.57 7.47 -9.70
N TRP A 607 26.90 7.59 -9.67
CA TRP A 607 27.76 7.03 -10.72
C TRP A 607 27.87 5.50 -10.61
N SER A 608 27.83 4.97 -9.39
CA SER A 608 27.65 3.52 -9.15
C SER A 608 26.29 3.02 -9.67
N GLN A 609 25.23 3.83 -9.52
CA GLN A 609 23.91 3.52 -10.09
C GLN A 609 23.92 3.49 -11.62
N ILE A 610 24.54 4.48 -12.27
CA ILE A 610 24.70 4.49 -13.73
C ILE A 610 25.50 3.26 -14.19
N MET A 611 26.58 2.92 -13.49
CA MET A 611 27.44 1.77 -13.80
C MET A 611 26.63 0.47 -13.88
N TYR A 612 25.80 0.17 -12.86
CA TYR A 612 25.00 -1.05 -12.86
C TYR A 612 23.82 -0.99 -13.84
N MET A 613 23.20 0.18 -14.06
CA MET A 613 22.08 0.29 -14.99
C MET A 613 22.54 -0.02 -16.42
N TYR A 614 23.67 0.54 -16.86
CA TYR A 614 24.20 0.27 -18.19
C TYR A 614 24.77 -1.15 -18.32
N TYR A 615 25.44 -1.67 -17.29
CA TYR A 615 25.97 -3.03 -17.33
C TYR A 615 24.87 -4.10 -17.30
N LEU A 616 23.90 -3.99 -16.41
CA LEU A 616 22.88 -5.02 -16.24
C LEU A 616 21.78 -4.91 -17.29
N LEU A 617 21.28 -3.69 -17.55
CA LEU A 617 20.16 -3.49 -18.48
C LEU A 617 20.62 -3.25 -19.92
N GLY A 618 21.70 -2.50 -20.11
CA GLY A 618 22.26 -2.26 -21.44
C GLY A 618 23.03 -3.46 -21.97
N TRP A 619 24.10 -3.85 -21.27
CA TRP A 619 25.00 -4.91 -21.72
C TRP A 619 24.42 -6.32 -21.55
N ARG A 620 23.99 -6.71 -20.34
CA ARG A 620 23.57 -8.09 -20.09
C ARG A 620 22.17 -8.43 -20.59
N LEU A 621 21.24 -7.46 -20.57
CA LEU A 621 19.87 -7.66 -21.04
C LEU A 621 19.72 -7.26 -22.51
N HIS A 622 19.93 -5.99 -22.86
CA HIS A 622 19.57 -5.46 -24.18
C HIS A 622 20.46 -5.94 -25.33
N LYS A 623 21.78 -6.05 -25.11
CA LYS A 623 22.75 -6.48 -26.14
C LYS A 623 22.36 -7.80 -26.79
N ASN A 624 21.93 -8.79 -26.01
CA ASN A 624 21.59 -10.13 -26.52
C ASN A 624 20.49 -10.05 -27.60
N TYR A 625 19.44 -9.28 -27.33
CA TYR A 625 18.36 -9.07 -28.30
C TYR A 625 18.78 -8.21 -29.49
N TYR A 626 19.69 -7.26 -29.30
CA TYR A 626 20.25 -6.46 -30.38
C TYR A 626 21.11 -7.30 -31.34
N VAL A 627 21.89 -8.25 -30.82
CA VAL A 627 22.65 -9.21 -31.63
C VAL A 627 21.71 -10.11 -32.43
N MET A 628 20.66 -10.66 -31.80
CA MET A 628 19.62 -11.46 -32.48
C MET A 628 18.92 -10.65 -33.59
N TYR A 629 18.63 -9.37 -33.32
CA TYR A 629 18.08 -8.44 -34.32
C TYR A 629 19.02 -8.25 -35.51
N LYS A 630 20.33 -8.06 -35.27
CA LYS A 630 21.34 -7.90 -36.33
C LYS A 630 21.56 -9.18 -37.15
N GLN A 631 21.39 -10.35 -36.54
CA GLN A 631 21.63 -11.65 -37.19
C GLN A 631 20.46 -12.11 -38.09
N GLY A 632 19.38 -11.33 -38.20
CA GLY A 632 18.30 -11.59 -39.15
C GLY A 632 17.37 -12.75 -38.77
N GLU A 633 17.27 -13.09 -37.47
CA GLU A 633 16.32 -14.12 -37.02
C GLU A 633 14.86 -13.74 -37.36
N VAL A 634 14.10 -14.75 -37.82
CA VAL A 634 13.04 -14.70 -38.84
C VAL A 634 11.79 -13.82 -38.54
N HIS A 635 11.67 -13.13 -37.40
CA HIS A 635 10.52 -12.22 -37.16
C HIS A 635 10.88 -11.00 -36.29
N LEU A 636 11.08 -9.82 -36.91
CA LEU A 636 11.37 -8.53 -36.24
C LEU A 636 10.37 -8.20 -35.10
N THR A 637 9.08 -8.42 -35.34
CA THR A 637 8.01 -8.16 -34.36
C THR A 637 8.13 -9.05 -33.13
N ASN A 638 8.55 -10.31 -33.29
CA ASN A 638 8.72 -11.26 -32.20
C ASN A 638 9.90 -10.87 -31.28
N ILE A 639 11.01 -10.39 -31.84
CA ILE A 639 12.19 -9.97 -31.05
C ILE A 639 11.88 -8.72 -30.21
N GLN A 640 11.19 -7.73 -30.80
CA GLN A 640 10.77 -6.53 -30.06
C GLN A 640 9.82 -6.87 -28.90
N ASP A 641 8.86 -7.77 -29.14
CA ASP A 641 7.94 -8.26 -28.10
C ASP A 641 8.68 -9.07 -27.02
N GLN A 642 9.65 -9.90 -27.39
CA GLN A 642 10.48 -10.65 -26.43
C GLN A 642 11.34 -9.72 -25.57
N LEU A 643 12.00 -8.74 -26.18
CA LEU A 643 12.77 -7.73 -25.45
C LEU A 643 11.87 -6.95 -24.50
N LYS A 644 10.68 -6.54 -24.95
CA LYS A 644 9.72 -5.84 -24.09
C LYS A 644 9.33 -6.69 -22.88
N LYS A 645 8.99 -7.97 -23.09
CA LYS A 645 8.70 -8.90 -21.99
C LYS A 645 9.89 -9.10 -21.05
N ALA A 646 11.11 -9.19 -21.59
CA ALA A 646 12.31 -9.32 -20.78
C ALA A 646 12.56 -8.08 -19.91
N LYS A 647 12.30 -6.88 -20.44
CA LYS A 647 12.32 -5.61 -19.68
C LYS A 647 11.20 -5.55 -18.63
N GLU A 648 10.01 -6.08 -18.92
CA GLU A 648 8.89 -6.15 -17.97
C GLU A 648 9.18 -7.10 -16.78
N ASN A 649 9.96 -8.16 -17.01
CA ASN A 649 10.28 -9.23 -16.04
C ASN A 649 11.68 -9.12 -15.41
N THR A 650 12.41 -8.02 -15.67
CA THR A 650 13.70 -7.74 -15.04
C THR A 650 13.57 -6.58 -14.07
N TYR A 651 14.14 -6.73 -12.86
CA TYR A 651 14.08 -5.73 -11.81
C TYR A 651 15.45 -5.45 -11.19
N ILE A 652 15.65 -4.22 -10.72
CA ILE A 652 16.81 -3.80 -9.94
C ILE A 652 16.32 -3.44 -8.53
N LEU A 653 16.87 -4.11 -7.51
CA LEU A 653 16.68 -3.73 -6.11
C LEU A 653 17.85 -2.83 -5.69
N ALA A 654 17.59 -1.54 -5.50
CA ALA A 654 18.57 -0.60 -4.97
C ALA A 654 18.69 -0.76 -3.45
N LEU A 655 19.94 -0.83 -2.97
CA LEU A 655 20.30 -1.05 -1.57
C LEU A 655 21.42 -0.09 -1.14
N ASP A 656 21.36 0.39 0.10
CA ASP A 656 22.44 1.15 0.76
C ASP A 656 23.22 0.20 1.68
N GLY A 657 24.54 0.39 1.81
CA GLY A 657 25.45 -0.53 2.51
C GLY A 657 25.10 -0.88 3.97
N ASP A 658 24.21 -0.14 4.60
CA ASP A 658 23.75 -0.29 5.99
C ASP A 658 22.34 -0.90 6.14
N THR A 659 21.77 -1.47 5.06
CA THR A 659 20.40 -2.00 5.06
C THR A 659 20.32 -3.47 5.47
N ASP A 660 19.40 -3.80 6.38
CA ASP A 660 18.98 -5.17 6.74
C ASP A 660 17.56 -5.44 6.23
N PHE A 661 17.34 -6.57 5.56
CA PHE A 661 16.03 -6.93 5.02
C PHE A 661 15.76 -8.44 5.04
N GLN A 662 14.46 -8.79 5.01
CA GLN A 662 14.01 -10.17 4.91
C GLN A 662 13.62 -10.55 3.47
N PRO A 663 13.79 -11.82 3.05
CA PRO A 663 13.41 -12.27 1.71
C PRO A 663 11.93 -12.02 1.36
N SER A 664 11.04 -12.13 2.34
CA SER A 664 9.61 -11.85 2.18
C SER A 664 9.34 -10.40 1.77
N ALA A 665 10.09 -9.44 2.29
CA ALA A 665 9.96 -8.02 1.93
C ALA A 665 10.26 -7.79 0.43
N VAL A 666 11.32 -8.41 -0.09
CA VAL A 666 11.66 -8.34 -1.53
C VAL A 666 10.54 -8.93 -2.38
N MET A 667 10.01 -10.10 -2.00
CA MET A 667 8.94 -10.76 -2.73
C MET A 667 7.64 -9.94 -2.76
N LEU A 668 7.33 -9.20 -1.70
CA LEU A 668 6.18 -8.31 -1.66
C LEU A 668 6.31 -7.14 -2.64
N LEU A 669 7.52 -6.62 -2.88
CA LEU A 669 7.76 -5.60 -3.91
C LEU A 669 7.63 -6.18 -5.33
N VAL A 670 8.14 -7.41 -5.54
CA VAL A 670 8.02 -8.13 -6.83
C VAL A 670 6.57 -8.37 -7.18
N ASP A 671 5.78 -8.91 -6.26
CA ASP A 671 4.35 -9.14 -6.46
C ASP A 671 3.61 -7.84 -6.81
N ARG A 672 4.00 -6.74 -6.16
CA ARG A 672 3.41 -5.42 -6.43
C ARG A 672 3.69 -4.95 -7.85
N LEU A 673 4.92 -5.05 -8.32
CA LEU A 673 5.28 -4.67 -9.69
C LEU A 673 4.64 -5.61 -10.72
N ARG A 674 4.58 -6.92 -10.48
CA ARG A 674 3.93 -7.87 -11.40
C ARG A 674 2.43 -7.58 -11.58
N LEU A 675 1.74 -7.19 -10.51
CA LEU A 675 0.31 -6.90 -10.52
C LEU A 675 -0.04 -5.60 -11.27
N TYR A 676 0.86 -4.61 -11.24
CA TYR A 676 0.62 -3.30 -11.81
C TYR A 676 1.67 -2.94 -12.89
N PRO A 677 1.39 -3.23 -14.18
CA PRO A 677 2.31 -2.94 -15.27
C PRO A 677 2.68 -1.45 -15.42
N GLU A 678 1.81 -0.52 -15.00
CA GLU A 678 2.08 0.92 -15.05
C GLU A 678 3.00 1.41 -13.90
N VAL A 679 3.37 0.51 -12.98
CA VAL A 679 4.27 0.82 -11.86
C VAL A 679 5.70 0.52 -12.29
N GLY A 680 6.52 1.57 -12.27
CA GLY A 680 7.93 1.53 -12.61
C GLY A 680 8.85 1.28 -11.42
N ALA A 681 8.43 1.66 -10.21
CA ALA A 681 9.17 1.41 -8.98
C ALA A 681 8.24 1.18 -7.79
N ALA A 682 8.70 0.37 -6.83
CA ALA A 682 8.02 0.13 -5.56
C ALA A 682 9.03 0.18 -4.41
N CYS A 683 8.73 0.93 -3.35
CA CYS A 683 9.56 1.03 -2.16
C CYS A 683 8.90 0.40 -0.93
N GLY A 684 9.73 -0.13 -0.04
CA GLY A 684 9.31 -0.68 1.24
C GLY A 684 9.14 0.39 2.32
N ARG A 685 8.69 -0.04 3.50
CA ARG A 685 8.78 0.73 4.74
C ARG A 685 10.17 0.59 5.33
N ILE A 686 10.73 1.72 5.75
CA ILE A 686 12.06 1.80 6.34
C ILE A 686 11.96 2.08 7.83
N HIS A 687 12.66 1.27 8.61
CA HIS A 687 12.76 1.36 10.06
C HIS A 687 14.15 1.83 10.47
N PRO A 688 14.28 2.98 11.15
CA PRO A 688 15.57 3.43 11.64
C PRO A 688 16.02 2.60 12.86
N THR A 689 17.25 2.10 12.81
CA THR A 689 17.93 1.38 13.88
C THR A 689 19.09 2.19 14.47
N GLY A 690 19.44 1.92 15.73
CA GLY A 690 20.46 2.66 16.48
C GLY A 690 20.00 2.96 17.91
N THR A 691 20.83 3.67 18.67
CA THR A 691 20.58 4.02 20.07
C THR A 691 20.64 5.53 20.30
N GLY A 692 20.02 5.99 21.40
CA GLY A 692 20.05 7.38 21.84
C GLY A 692 18.89 8.27 21.37
N PRO A 693 18.77 9.49 21.94
CA PRO A 693 17.62 10.38 21.71
C PRO A 693 17.46 10.84 20.26
N MET A 694 18.56 11.01 19.52
CA MET A 694 18.49 11.40 18.10
C MET A 694 17.84 10.31 17.24
N VAL A 695 18.10 9.04 17.57
CA VAL A 695 17.44 7.90 16.91
C VAL A 695 15.97 7.81 17.33
N TRP A 696 15.63 8.10 18.59
CA TRP A 696 14.23 8.14 19.05
C TRP A 696 13.41 9.20 18.30
N TYR A 697 13.96 10.40 18.11
CA TYR A 697 13.34 11.44 17.29
C TYR A 697 13.07 10.93 15.87
N GLN A 698 14.08 10.34 15.24
CA GLN A 698 13.98 9.83 13.87
C GLN A 698 13.04 8.63 13.74
N LYS A 699 12.95 7.77 14.76
CA LYS A 699 11.98 6.66 14.81
C LYS A 699 10.55 7.17 14.67
N PHE A 700 10.18 8.19 15.45
CA PHE A 700 8.84 8.76 15.34
C PHE A 700 8.64 9.58 14.07
N GLU A 701 9.64 10.35 13.65
CA GLU A 701 9.59 11.11 12.40
C GLU A 701 9.37 10.20 11.17
N TYR A 702 10.14 9.11 11.06
CA TYR A 702 9.98 8.13 9.98
C TYR A 702 8.62 7.46 10.07
N ALA A 703 8.14 7.14 11.29
CA ALA A 703 6.81 6.58 11.48
C ALA A 703 5.73 7.53 10.94
N VAL A 704 5.69 8.79 11.38
CA VAL A 704 4.72 9.79 10.90
C VAL A 704 4.81 10.00 9.38
N GLY A 705 6.02 10.08 8.83
CA GLY A 705 6.24 10.20 7.38
C GLY A 705 5.71 9.00 6.59
N HIS A 706 5.91 7.77 7.10
CA HIS A 706 5.41 6.55 6.48
C HIS A 706 3.92 6.31 6.73
N TRP A 707 3.38 6.76 7.85
CA TRP A 707 1.98 6.55 8.23
C TRP A 707 1.07 7.52 7.50
N LEU A 708 1.44 8.80 7.40
CA LEU A 708 0.57 9.86 6.91
C LEU A 708 0.99 10.39 5.54
N GLN A 709 2.22 10.88 5.39
CA GLN A 709 2.64 11.56 4.16
C GLN A 709 2.77 10.57 2.98
N LYS A 710 3.59 9.52 3.11
CA LYS A 710 3.77 8.54 2.02
C LYS A 710 2.49 7.78 1.66
N THR A 711 1.62 7.52 2.64
CA THR A 711 0.33 6.88 2.36
C THR A 711 -0.60 7.83 1.60
N ALA A 712 -0.64 9.11 1.96
CA ALA A 712 -1.40 10.11 1.22
C ALA A 712 -0.90 10.25 -0.22
N GLU A 713 0.41 10.36 -0.41
CA GLU A 713 1.04 10.38 -1.73
C GLU A 713 0.65 9.14 -2.56
N HIS A 714 0.73 7.95 -1.96
CA HIS A 714 0.37 6.70 -2.61
C HIS A 714 -1.12 6.62 -2.97
N VAL A 715 -2.01 7.07 -2.10
CA VAL A 715 -3.47 6.97 -2.30
C VAL A 715 -3.97 7.98 -3.31
N PHE A 716 -3.53 9.24 -3.23
CA PHE A 716 -3.98 10.29 -4.15
C PHE A 716 -3.29 10.24 -5.52
N GLY A 717 -2.08 9.67 -5.59
CA GLY A 717 -1.39 9.51 -6.85
C GLY A 717 -0.20 8.57 -6.77
N SER A 718 0.99 9.16 -6.67
CA SER A 718 2.27 8.46 -6.64
C SER A 718 3.15 8.96 -5.51
N VAL A 719 4.05 8.12 -5.02
CA VAL A 719 5.09 8.57 -4.08
C VAL A 719 6.14 9.37 -4.85
N LEU A 720 6.66 10.44 -4.23
CA LEU A 720 7.63 11.33 -4.89
C LEU A 720 9.08 10.85 -4.85
N CYS A 721 9.39 9.87 -4.00
CA CYS A 721 10.73 9.33 -3.85
C CYS A 721 10.69 7.87 -3.41
N SER A 722 11.41 7.02 -4.14
CA SER A 722 11.80 5.69 -3.73
C SER A 722 13.18 5.78 -3.06
N PRO A 723 13.26 5.59 -1.74
CA PRO A 723 14.53 5.69 -1.01
C PRO A 723 15.54 4.64 -1.50
N GLY A 724 16.79 5.03 -1.71
CA GLY A 724 17.82 4.17 -2.28
C GLY A 724 18.21 2.96 -1.41
N CYS A 725 17.87 2.96 -0.11
CA CYS A 725 18.20 1.86 0.78
C CYS A 725 17.37 0.59 0.55
N PHE A 726 16.11 0.69 0.07
CA PHE A 726 15.28 -0.50 -0.18
C PHE A 726 14.13 -0.22 -1.17
N SER A 727 14.48 -0.22 -2.46
CA SER A 727 13.51 0.06 -3.54
C SER A 727 13.73 -0.81 -4.76
N LEU A 728 12.64 -1.40 -5.28
CA LEU A 728 12.65 -2.27 -6.45
C LEU A 728 12.17 -1.50 -7.69
N MET A 729 12.95 -1.49 -8.75
CA MET A 729 12.71 -0.74 -9.99
C MET A 729 12.61 -1.68 -11.18
N ARG A 730 11.62 -1.47 -12.07
CA ARG A 730 11.43 -2.24 -13.30
C ARG A 730 12.41 -1.78 -14.38
N ALA A 731 13.04 -2.73 -15.07
CA ALA A 731 13.96 -2.42 -16.16
C ALA A 731 13.28 -1.66 -17.29
N GLU A 732 12.04 -1.99 -17.67
CA GLU A 732 11.28 -1.22 -18.68
C GLU A 732 11.13 0.27 -18.31
N ALA A 733 10.93 0.57 -17.04
CA ALA A 733 10.79 1.95 -16.57
C ALA A 733 12.13 2.69 -16.60
N LEU A 734 13.21 2.04 -16.16
CA LEU A 734 14.56 2.62 -16.22
C LEU A 734 15.04 2.82 -17.67
N MET A 735 14.71 1.89 -18.56
CA MET A 735 15.06 1.92 -19.99
C MET A 735 14.05 2.70 -20.84
N SER A 736 13.10 3.39 -20.23
CA SER A 736 12.18 4.27 -20.96
C SER A 736 12.94 5.47 -21.54
N ASP A 737 12.35 6.07 -22.57
CA ASP A 737 12.99 7.15 -23.32
C ASP A 737 13.49 8.25 -22.38
N ASN A 738 14.76 8.60 -22.56
CA ASN A 738 15.45 9.65 -21.83
C ASN A 738 15.58 9.48 -20.30
N VAL A 739 15.16 8.36 -19.67
CA VAL A 739 15.36 8.14 -18.22
C VAL A 739 16.84 7.93 -17.91
N MET A 740 17.41 6.78 -18.29
CA MET A 740 18.84 6.50 -18.08
C MET A 740 19.75 7.57 -18.72
N LYS A 741 19.40 8.07 -19.91
CA LYS A 741 20.18 9.11 -20.61
C LYS A 741 20.22 10.42 -19.79
N ARG A 742 19.08 10.97 -19.34
CA ARG A 742 19.08 12.18 -18.48
C ARG A 742 19.70 11.91 -17.12
N TYR A 743 19.58 10.69 -16.62
CA TYR A 743 20.23 10.31 -15.37
C TYR A 743 21.77 10.33 -15.47
N THR A 744 22.36 10.22 -16.67
CA THR A 744 23.82 10.41 -16.89
C THR A 744 24.28 11.86 -17.05
N THR A 745 23.36 12.83 -17.11
CA THR A 745 23.69 14.24 -17.35
C THR A 745 24.64 14.77 -16.28
N LYS A 746 25.78 15.31 -16.71
CA LYS A 746 26.78 15.90 -15.81
C LYS A 746 26.19 17.14 -15.13
N ALA A 747 26.47 17.31 -13.83
CA ALA A 747 26.15 18.56 -13.16
C ALA A 747 27.05 19.68 -13.71
N THR A 748 26.46 20.59 -14.49
CA THR A 748 27.14 21.74 -15.12
C THR A 748 26.77 23.08 -14.51
N GLU A 749 25.67 23.15 -13.79
CA GLU A 749 25.11 24.36 -13.20
C GLU A 749 24.88 24.12 -11.72
N ALA A 750 24.87 25.18 -10.92
CA ALA A 750 24.65 25.10 -9.47
C ALA A 750 23.40 24.29 -9.10
N GLY A 751 22.28 24.51 -9.78
CA GLY A 751 21.02 23.79 -9.55
C GLY A 751 21.14 22.27 -9.79
N HIS A 752 21.95 21.86 -10.76
CA HIS A 752 22.18 20.45 -11.08
C HIS A 752 22.87 19.70 -9.93
N TYR A 753 23.76 20.34 -9.17
CA TYR A 753 24.41 19.68 -8.02
C TYR A 753 23.42 19.40 -6.88
N LEU A 754 22.48 20.32 -6.63
CA LEU A 754 21.42 20.12 -5.63
C LEU A 754 20.42 19.07 -6.10
N GLN A 755 19.98 19.16 -7.34
CA GLN A 755 18.92 18.30 -7.87
C GLN A 755 19.42 16.89 -8.13
N TYR A 756 20.56 16.74 -8.82
CA TYR A 756 21.01 15.46 -9.34
C TYR A 756 21.96 14.72 -8.40
N ASP A 757 22.85 15.43 -7.70
CA ASP A 757 23.93 14.81 -6.92
C ASP A 757 23.64 14.73 -5.42
N GLN A 758 22.82 15.62 -4.85
CA GLN A 758 22.40 15.56 -3.44
C GLN A 758 21.10 14.78 -3.19
N GLY A 759 20.28 14.57 -4.23
CA GLY A 759 19.00 13.86 -4.16
C GLY A 759 18.80 12.92 -5.33
N GLU A 760 19.80 12.13 -5.65
CA GLU A 760 19.87 11.26 -6.82
C GLU A 760 18.71 10.26 -6.91
N ASP A 761 18.27 9.71 -5.78
CA ASP A 761 17.13 8.79 -5.69
C ASP A 761 15.82 9.51 -6.05
N ARG A 762 15.66 10.76 -5.57
CA ARG A 762 14.51 11.60 -5.88
C ARG A 762 14.53 12.07 -7.33
N TRP A 763 15.70 12.43 -7.86
CA TRP A 763 15.85 12.80 -9.26
C TRP A 763 15.46 11.66 -10.20
N LEU A 764 15.92 10.43 -9.92
CA LEU A 764 15.50 9.27 -10.68
C LEU A 764 13.98 9.06 -10.64
N CYS A 765 13.37 9.23 -9.47
CA CYS A 765 11.91 9.17 -9.35
C CYS A 765 11.20 10.27 -10.13
N THR A 766 11.68 11.52 -10.08
CA THR A 766 11.14 12.63 -10.88
C THR A 766 11.15 12.29 -12.37
N LEU A 767 12.26 11.72 -12.88
CA LEU A 767 12.36 11.26 -14.27
C LEU A 767 11.33 10.17 -14.61
N LEU A 768 11.16 9.18 -13.72
CA LEU A 768 10.14 8.13 -13.90
C LEU A 768 8.72 8.71 -13.93
N LEU A 769 8.40 9.61 -13.00
CA LEU A 769 7.09 10.26 -12.90
C LEU A 769 6.77 11.08 -14.15
N GLN A 770 7.75 11.87 -14.63
CA GLN A 770 7.62 12.68 -15.85
C GLN A 770 7.44 11.82 -17.12
N GLN A 771 8.00 10.60 -17.14
CA GLN A 771 7.83 9.63 -18.24
C GLN A 771 6.54 8.78 -18.13
N GLY A 772 5.65 9.08 -17.19
CA GLY A 772 4.35 8.43 -17.08
C GLY A 772 4.30 7.22 -16.15
N TRP A 773 5.41 6.86 -15.48
CA TRP A 773 5.47 5.73 -14.57
C TRP A 773 4.95 6.08 -13.18
N ARG A 774 4.29 5.13 -12.53
CA ARG A 774 3.91 5.24 -11.12
C ARG A 774 5.01 4.71 -10.22
N VAL A 775 5.21 5.37 -9.09
CA VAL A 775 6.03 4.92 -7.97
C VAL A 775 5.13 4.58 -6.79
N GLU A 776 5.21 3.34 -6.29
CA GLU A 776 4.34 2.86 -5.21
C GLU A 776 5.08 2.60 -3.90
N TYR A 777 4.35 2.69 -2.79
CA TYR A 777 4.82 2.33 -1.47
C TYR A 777 4.09 1.07 -1.01
N ASN A 778 4.84 0.09 -0.52
CA ASN A 778 4.30 -1.14 0.04
C ASN A 778 4.57 -1.21 1.55
N ALA A 779 3.54 -0.89 2.33
CA ALA A 779 3.59 -0.90 3.79
C ALA A 779 3.91 -2.26 4.43
N ALA A 780 3.69 -3.38 3.73
CA ALA A 780 3.98 -4.71 4.28
C ALA A 780 5.43 -5.16 4.05
N SER A 781 6.20 -4.39 3.28
CA SER A 781 7.56 -4.71 2.90
C SER A 781 8.53 -3.92 3.78
N ASP A 782 8.93 -4.50 4.92
CA ASP A 782 9.79 -3.82 5.90
C ASP A 782 11.29 -4.03 5.63
N SER A 783 12.08 -2.97 5.83
CA SER A 783 13.54 -2.98 5.85
C SER A 783 14.07 -2.08 6.97
N TYR A 784 15.32 -2.30 7.40
CA TYR A 784 15.95 -1.58 8.51
C TYR A 784 17.24 -0.90 8.04
N THR A 785 17.52 0.31 8.54
CA THR A 785 18.70 1.12 8.18
C THR A 785 19.26 1.82 9.41
N ASN A 786 20.57 2.05 9.45
CA ASN A 786 21.20 2.75 10.58
C ASN A 786 20.91 4.26 10.48
N ALA A 787 20.32 4.82 11.54
CA ALA A 787 20.06 6.25 11.60
C ALA A 787 21.24 7.00 12.25
N PRO A 788 21.50 8.26 11.84
CA PRO A 788 22.46 9.13 12.50
C PRO A 788 22.24 9.18 14.02
N GLN A 789 23.27 8.86 14.79
CA GLN A 789 23.19 8.85 16.25
C GLN A 789 23.59 10.20 16.85
N GLU A 790 24.49 10.93 16.17
CA GLU A 790 24.96 12.23 16.62
C GLU A 790 24.18 13.39 16.00
N PHE A 791 24.04 14.48 16.75
CA PHE A 791 23.34 15.70 16.31
C PHE A 791 23.99 16.32 15.07
N LYS A 792 25.34 16.32 15.00
CA LYS A 792 26.09 16.83 13.84
C LYS A 792 25.84 16.01 12.58
N GLU A 793 25.87 14.68 12.70
CA GLU A 793 25.62 13.77 11.59
C GLU A 793 24.19 13.94 11.03
N PHE A 794 23.21 14.05 11.93
CA PHE A 794 21.81 14.33 11.58
C PHE A 794 21.66 15.66 10.81
N TYR A 795 22.24 16.77 11.30
CA TYR A 795 22.17 18.07 10.62
C TYR A 795 22.84 18.04 9.24
N ASN A 796 23.98 17.36 9.10
CA ASN A 796 24.68 17.23 7.82
C ASN A 796 23.89 16.39 6.80
N GLN A 797 23.20 15.34 7.25
CA GLN A 797 22.30 14.58 6.39
C GLN A 797 21.14 15.46 5.89
N ARG A 798 20.49 16.21 6.78
CA ARG A 798 19.33 17.05 6.46
C ARG A 798 19.66 18.31 5.66
N ARG A 799 20.90 18.79 5.74
CA ARG A 799 21.44 19.81 4.82
C ARG A 799 21.34 19.39 3.37
N ARG A 800 21.49 18.09 3.06
CA ARG A 800 21.37 17.55 1.69
C ARG A 800 19.93 17.26 1.31
N TRP A 801 19.17 16.64 2.22
CA TRP A 801 17.81 16.18 1.93
C TRP A 801 16.79 17.31 1.78
N GLY A 802 16.92 18.39 2.56
CA GLY A 802 15.99 19.52 2.51
C GLY A 802 15.97 20.22 1.14
N PRO A 803 17.11 20.78 0.68
CA PRO A 803 17.19 21.50 -0.58
C PRO A 803 16.90 20.61 -1.79
N SER A 804 17.40 19.37 -1.79
CA SER A 804 17.14 18.43 -2.90
C SER A 804 15.66 18.02 -3.00
N THR A 805 14.97 17.92 -1.85
CA THR A 805 13.52 17.68 -1.82
C THR A 805 12.76 18.87 -2.39
N MET A 806 13.14 20.09 -2.03
CA MET A 806 12.53 21.32 -2.56
C MET A 806 12.75 21.43 -4.07
N ALA A 807 14.00 21.30 -4.54
CA ALA A 807 14.36 21.43 -5.95
C ALA A 807 13.61 20.43 -6.85
N ASN A 808 13.63 19.14 -6.49
CA ASN A 808 12.96 18.10 -7.30
C ASN A 808 11.44 18.21 -7.28
N THR A 809 10.85 18.59 -6.14
CA THR A 809 9.40 18.75 -6.06
C THR A 809 8.94 19.99 -6.84
N LEU A 810 9.68 21.09 -6.78
CA LEU A 810 9.39 22.28 -7.61
C LEU A 810 9.52 21.98 -9.11
N ASP A 811 10.51 21.18 -9.54
CA ASP A 811 10.62 20.72 -10.94
C ASP A 811 9.40 19.89 -11.38
N LEU A 812 8.94 18.97 -10.52
CA LEU A 812 7.73 18.20 -10.78
C LEU A 812 6.46 19.09 -10.83
N LEU A 813 6.35 20.08 -9.94
CA LEU A 813 5.23 21.01 -9.91
C LEU A 813 5.24 21.94 -11.13
N ALA A 814 6.40 22.45 -11.54
CA ALA A 814 6.57 23.28 -12.73
C ALA A 814 6.19 22.53 -14.01
N SER A 815 6.54 21.24 -14.09
CA SER A 815 6.12 20.33 -15.17
C SER A 815 4.80 19.61 -14.90
N GLY A 816 4.04 20.04 -13.88
CA GLY A 816 2.90 19.29 -13.33
C GLY A 816 1.77 19.06 -14.34
N SER A 817 1.45 20.07 -15.17
CA SER A 817 0.41 19.95 -16.20
C SER A 817 0.77 18.98 -17.32
N ILE A 818 2.04 18.94 -17.73
CA ILE A 818 2.54 18.00 -18.75
C ILE A 818 2.60 16.60 -18.14
N THR A 819 3.14 16.50 -16.93
CA THR A 819 3.26 15.23 -16.20
C THR A 819 1.88 14.61 -15.94
N ALA A 820 0.85 15.40 -15.58
CA ALA A 820 -0.51 14.89 -15.38
C ALA A 820 -1.16 14.35 -16.67
N LYS A 821 -0.75 14.84 -17.85
CA LYS A 821 -1.21 14.31 -19.14
C LYS A 821 -0.54 12.98 -19.48
N LEU A 822 0.75 12.83 -19.19
CA LEU A 822 1.53 11.62 -19.46
C LEU A 822 1.30 10.52 -18.41
N ASN A 823 1.21 10.90 -17.13
CA ASN A 823 1.13 10.00 -16.00
C ASN A 823 -0.29 9.89 -15.45
N LYS A 824 -0.94 8.74 -15.68
CA LYS A 824 -2.33 8.48 -15.23
C LYS A 824 -2.52 8.54 -13.71
N SER A 825 -1.43 8.46 -12.95
CA SER A 825 -1.43 8.49 -11.48
C SER A 825 -1.28 9.89 -10.91
N ILE A 826 -0.83 10.87 -11.71
CA ILE A 826 -0.71 12.27 -11.30
C ILE A 826 -1.92 13.02 -11.84
N SER A 827 -2.66 13.69 -10.96
CA SER A 827 -3.87 14.44 -11.29
C SER A 827 -3.76 15.90 -10.85
N GLY A 828 -4.61 16.78 -11.40
CA GLY A 828 -4.69 18.18 -10.95
C GLY A 828 -4.84 18.35 -9.43
N PRO A 829 -5.77 17.62 -8.77
CA PRO A 829 -5.89 17.65 -7.31
C PRO A 829 -4.64 17.14 -6.56
N TYR A 830 -3.95 16.14 -7.11
CA TYR A 830 -2.69 15.67 -6.55
C TYR A 830 -1.59 16.75 -6.63
N ILE A 831 -1.50 17.46 -7.77
CA ILE A 831 -0.58 18.61 -7.92
C ILE A 831 -0.96 19.70 -6.92
N LEU A 832 -2.24 20.03 -6.75
CA LEU A 832 -2.70 21.00 -5.74
C LEU A 832 -2.31 20.57 -4.31
N TYR A 833 -2.50 19.30 -3.97
CA TYR A 833 -2.08 18.74 -2.68
C TYR A 833 -0.57 18.90 -2.46
N GLN A 834 0.24 18.60 -3.48
CA GLN A 834 1.70 18.78 -3.41
C GLN A 834 2.12 20.25 -3.33
N THR A 835 1.42 21.15 -4.03
CA THR A 835 1.62 22.60 -3.92
C THR A 835 1.33 23.10 -2.50
N ILE A 836 0.22 22.67 -1.88
CA ILE A 836 -0.13 23.05 -0.51
C ILE A 836 0.91 22.49 0.48
N THR A 837 1.34 21.23 0.29
CA THR A 837 2.38 20.60 1.12
C THR A 837 3.72 21.31 1.01
N MET A 838 4.11 21.72 -0.21
CA MET A 838 5.31 22.52 -0.45
C MET A 838 5.21 23.90 0.19
N ALA A 839 4.08 24.60 0.03
CA ALA A 839 3.84 25.90 0.64
C ALA A 839 3.90 25.82 2.17
N ALA A 840 3.26 24.81 2.78
CA ALA A 840 3.33 24.57 4.22
C ALA A 840 4.77 24.32 4.71
N SER A 841 5.58 23.60 3.92
CA SER A 841 6.98 23.35 4.24
C SER A 841 7.84 24.62 4.17
N ILE A 842 7.59 25.50 3.19
CA ILE A 842 8.28 26.80 3.06
C ILE A 842 7.91 27.74 4.21
N LEU A 843 6.63 27.78 4.60
CA LEU A 843 6.12 28.67 5.66
C LEU A 843 6.36 28.15 7.09
N GLY A 844 6.90 26.94 7.23
CA GLY A 844 7.15 26.29 8.52
C GLY A 844 7.89 27.14 9.55
N PRO A 845 9.01 27.82 9.21
CA PRO A 845 9.73 28.69 10.13
C PRO A 845 8.86 29.80 10.74
N ALA A 846 8.11 30.52 9.91
CA ALA A 846 7.22 31.59 10.35
C ALA A 846 6.07 31.06 11.21
N THR A 847 5.49 29.90 10.85
CA THR A 847 4.48 29.22 11.66
C THR A 847 4.99 28.91 13.07
N VAL A 848 6.22 28.40 13.20
CA VAL A 848 6.82 28.11 14.51
C VAL A 848 6.99 29.39 15.33
N CYS A 849 7.43 30.50 14.72
CA CYS A 849 7.52 31.79 15.41
C CYS A 849 6.16 32.29 15.90
N LEU A 850 5.10 32.18 15.09
CA LEU A 850 3.74 32.57 15.48
C LEU A 850 3.21 31.72 16.65
N MET A 851 3.48 30.41 16.62
CA MET A 851 3.10 29.49 17.69
C MET A 851 3.78 29.87 19.02
N ILE A 852 5.07 30.18 18.98
CA ILE A 852 5.82 30.64 20.17
C ILE A 852 5.30 32.00 20.64
N ALA A 853 5.05 32.94 19.74
CA ALA A 853 4.47 34.24 20.06
C ALA A 853 3.12 34.12 20.78
N GLY A 854 2.25 33.22 20.30
CA GLY A 854 0.98 32.91 20.95
C GLY A 854 1.16 32.44 22.40
N SER A 855 2.16 31.59 22.66
CA SER A 855 2.47 31.16 24.02
C SER A 855 3.04 32.26 24.92
N LEU A 856 3.90 33.13 24.39
CA LEU A 856 4.45 34.26 25.14
C LEU A 856 3.36 35.25 25.53
N LYS A 857 2.43 35.53 24.62
CA LYS A 857 1.24 36.36 24.89
C LYS A 857 0.41 35.79 26.05
N PHE A 858 0.18 34.48 26.06
CA PHE A 858 -0.62 33.83 27.10
C PHE A 858 0.10 33.80 28.46
N VAL A 859 1.38 33.38 28.49
CA VAL A 859 2.14 33.17 29.73
C VAL A 859 2.54 34.50 30.38
N PHE A 860 3.03 35.45 29.60
CA PHE A 860 3.54 36.73 30.11
C PHE A 860 2.50 37.85 30.04
N THR A 861 1.30 37.60 29.49
CA THR A 861 0.23 38.59 29.33
C THR A 861 0.66 39.88 28.61
N ILE A 862 1.65 39.76 27.72
CA ILE A 862 2.19 40.86 26.92
C ILE A 862 1.36 41.06 25.65
N ASP A 863 1.46 42.25 25.05
CA ASP A 863 0.82 42.55 23.77
C ASP A 863 1.26 41.56 22.68
N ALA A 864 0.34 41.19 21.80
CA ALA A 864 0.57 40.18 20.75
C ALA A 864 1.72 40.58 19.81
N ASN A 865 1.84 41.88 19.52
CA ASN A 865 2.87 42.41 18.63
C ASN A 865 4.26 42.32 19.28
N VAL A 866 4.34 42.64 20.58
CA VAL A 866 5.57 42.53 21.36
C VAL A 866 5.98 41.06 21.50
N ALA A 867 5.02 40.16 21.75
CA ALA A 867 5.27 38.72 21.80
C ALA A 867 5.83 38.17 20.48
N LEU A 868 5.27 38.61 19.35
CA LEU A 868 5.74 38.22 18.02
C LEU A 868 7.16 38.73 17.75
N LEU A 869 7.45 39.98 18.11
CA LEU A 869 8.79 40.54 17.96
C LEU A 869 9.83 39.75 18.76
N ILE A 870 9.53 39.42 20.02
CA ILE A 870 10.40 38.60 20.88
C ILE A 870 10.62 37.21 20.28
N ALA A 871 9.58 36.59 19.70
CA ALA A 871 9.68 35.25 19.11
C ALA A 871 10.54 35.21 17.83
N VAL A 872 10.62 36.33 17.07
CA VAL A 872 11.34 36.42 15.79
C VAL A 872 12.81 36.83 15.96
N ILE A 873 13.16 37.54 17.04
CA ILE A 873 14.54 38.01 17.28
C ILE A 873 15.57 36.87 17.30
N PRO A 874 15.45 35.81 18.13
CA PRO A 874 16.49 34.78 18.20
C PRO A 874 16.71 34.00 16.88
N PRO A 875 15.66 33.60 16.13
CA PRO A 875 15.84 32.96 14.82
C PRO A 875 16.49 33.89 13.79
N THR A 876 16.16 35.18 13.82
CA THR A 876 16.76 36.19 12.93
C THR A 876 18.24 36.38 13.23
N ILE A 877 18.60 36.42 14.52
CA ILE A 877 19.99 36.44 14.97
C ILE A 877 20.72 35.17 14.50
N TYR A 878 20.12 33.99 14.69
CA TYR A 878 20.71 32.74 14.23
C TYR A 878 20.89 32.69 12.71
N LEU A 879 19.90 33.17 11.94
CA LEU A 879 19.97 33.31 10.49
C LEU A 879 21.14 34.22 10.08
N PHE A 880 21.25 35.40 10.71
CA PHE A 880 22.35 36.34 10.45
C PHE A 880 23.71 35.73 10.79
N PHE A 881 23.82 35.06 11.94
CA PHE A 881 25.04 34.34 12.33
C PHE A 881 25.40 33.24 11.33
N CYS A 882 24.44 32.42 10.88
CA CYS A 882 24.71 31.39 9.88
C CYS A 882 25.19 32.00 8.55
N TYR A 883 24.57 33.10 8.14
CA TYR A 883 24.94 33.78 6.90
C TYR A 883 26.33 34.44 6.99
N TYR A 884 26.64 35.08 8.12
CA TYR A 884 27.92 35.74 8.39
C TYR A 884 29.08 34.76 8.57
N LEU A 885 28.89 33.72 9.39
CA LEU A 885 29.91 32.69 9.62
C LEU A 885 30.23 31.90 8.35
N GLY A 886 29.26 31.79 7.44
CA GLY A 886 29.40 31.08 6.17
C GLY A 886 29.74 29.60 6.34
N GLN A 887 30.01 28.92 5.22
CA GLN A 887 30.25 27.47 5.20
C GLN A 887 31.50 27.03 5.99
N ALA A 888 32.48 27.92 6.19
CA ALA A 888 33.78 27.60 6.81
C ALA A 888 33.67 27.25 8.30
N LYS A 889 32.62 27.72 8.98
CA LYS A 889 32.37 27.46 10.41
C LYS A 889 31.06 26.70 10.63
N SER A 890 30.75 25.74 9.75
CA SER A 890 29.53 24.93 9.83
C SER A 890 29.38 24.16 11.15
N ASP A 891 30.49 23.65 11.71
CA ASP A 891 30.47 22.99 13.03
C ASP A 891 30.06 23.91 14.18
N LEU A 892 30.45 25.20 14.12
CA LEU A 892 30.01 26.18 15.11
C LEU A 892 28.52 26.49 14.97
N GLN A 893 28.01 26.59 13.75
CA GLN A 893 26.58 26.79 13.49
C GLN A 893 25.73 25.65 14.04
N ILE A 894 26.19 24.40 13.88
CA ILE A 894 25.54 23.21 14.44
C ILE A 894 25.59 23.22 15.98
N LYS A 895 26.72 23.58 16.58
CA LYS A 895 26.85 23.71 18.05
C LYS A 895 25.88 24.76 18.61
N ILE A 896 25.77 25.92 17.97
CA ILE A 896 24.79 26.95 18.33
C ILE A 896 23.36 26.41 18.16
N ALA A 897 23.08 25.71 17.06
CA ALA A 897 21.78 25.08 16.83
C ALA A 897 21.43 24.07 17.93
N ALA A 898 22.39 23.29 18.40
CA ALA A 898 22.19 22.32 19.48
C ALA A 898 21.81 23.02 20.80
N ILE A 899 22.52 24.08 21.18
CA ILE A 899 22.22 24.87 22.38
C ILE A 899 20.83 25.52 22.26
N MET A 900 20.56 26.17 21.12
CA MET A 900 19.26 26.77 20.84
C MET A 900 18.14 25.74 20.85
N SER A 901 18.37 24.51 20.34
CA SER A 901 17.38 23.44 20.33
C SER A 901 16.95 23.04 21.73
N ILE A 902 17.86 23.05 22.72
CA ILE A 902 17.53 22.81 24.13
C ILE A 902 16.64 23.94 24.67
N VAL A 903 16.97 25.19 24.38
CA VAL A 903 16.15 26.35 24.80
C VAL A 903 14.76 26.30 24.16
N TYR A 904 14.69 26.01 22.86
CA TYR A 904 13.42 25.88 22.15
C TYR A 904 12.59 24.69 22.62
N ALA A 905 13.21 23.59 23.05
CA ALA A 905 12.49 22.48 23.67
C ALA A 905 11.76 22.93 24.96
N CYS A 906 12.42 23.73 25.80
CA CYS A 906 11.77 24.33 26.98
C CYS A 906 10.63 25.27 26.58
N LEU A 907 10.85 26.15 25.58
CA LEU A 907 9.81 27.05 25.07
C LEU A 907 8.61 26.28 24.52
N MET A 908 8.83 25.18 23.78
CA MET A 908 7.74 24.34 23.27
C MET A 908 6.94 23.68 24.38
N THR A 909 7.61 23.25 25.44
CA THR A 909 6.91 22.69 26.60
C THR A 909 6.01 23.76 27.22
N ALA A 910 6.50 25.00 27.35
CA ALA A 910 5.68 26.12 27.80
C ALA A 910 4.52 26.44 26.83
N THR A 911 4.74 26.33 25.51
CA THR A 911 3.69 26.48 24.50
C THR A 911 2.59 25.43 24.66
N ILE A 912 2.94 24.16 24.84
CA ILE A 912 1.96 23.08 25.06
C ILE A 912 1.17 23.35 26.34
N LEU A 913 1.84 23.71 27.44
CA LEU A 913 1.18 24.06 28.70
C LEU A 913 0.30 25.30 28.57
N SER A 914 0.67 26.27 27.75
CA SER A 914 -0.13 27.47 27.46
C SER A 914 -1.42 27.13 26.72
N ILE A 915 -1.39 26.22 25.74
CA ILE A 915 -2.60 25.76 25.04
C ILE A 915 -3.53 25.06 26.04
N ILE A 916 -2.97 24.23 26.93
CA ILE A 916 -3.74 23.56 27.99
C ILE A 916 -4.33 24.59 28.97
N GLY A 917 -3.52 25.57 29.39
CA GLY A 917 -3.95 26.65 30.27
C GLY A 917 -5.06 27.50 29.67
N ASP A 918 -5.04 27.76 28.36
CA ASP A 918 -6.10 28.51 27.67
C ASP A 918 -7.43 27.73 27.69
N MET A 919 -7.41 26.42 27.43
CA MET A 919 -8.61 25.57 27.54
C MET A 919 -9.20 25.58 28.95
N VAL A 920 -8.34 25.53 29.98
CA VAL A 920 -8.77 25.57 31.39
C VAL A 920 -9.31 26.95 31.76
N LYS A 921 -8.62 28.04 31.39
CA LYS A 921 -9.06 29.41 31.71
C LYS A 921 -10.40 29.77 31.07
N GLN A 922 -10.68 29.22 29.89
CA GLN A 922 -11.91 29.49 29.17
C GLN A 922 -13.05 28.50 29.51
N ASP A 923 -12.82 27.51 30.38
CA ASP A 923 -13.78 26.44 30.69
C ASP A 923 -14.36 25.73 29.44
N THR A 924 -13.58 25.67 28.36
CA THR A 924 -14.00 25.07 27.10
C THR A 924 -12.82 24.47 26.34
N PHE A 925 -13.04 23.29 25.74
CA PHE A 925 -12.10 22.66 24.83
C PHE A 925 -12.24 23.16 23.38
N VAL A 926 -13.24 24.01 23.11
CA VAL A 926 -13.64 24.47 21.75
C VAL A 926 -12.80 25.69 21.30
N THR A 927 -11.69 26.00 21.98
CA THR A 927 -10.75 27.01 21.46
C THR A 927 -10.09 26.48 20.19
N PRO A 928 -9.80 27.31 19.16
CA PRO A 928 -9.22 26.82 17.90
C PRO A 928 -7.90 26.06 18.09
N ALA A 929 -7.03 26.55 18.97
CA ALA A 929 -5.76 25.90 19.30
C ALA A 929 -5.98 24.61 20.10
N GLY A 930 -6.94 24.59 21.04
CA GLY A 930 -7.33 23.42 21.80
C GLY A 930 -7.91 22.29 20.93
N LEU A 931 -8.86 22.62 20.05
CA LEU A 931 -9.43 21.68 19.08
C LEU A 931 -8.38 21.08 18.17
N PHE A 932 -7.44 21.90 17.69
CA PHE A 932 -6.35 21.45 16.84
C PHE A 932 -5.38 20.54 17.59
N PHE A 933 -4.98 20.91 18.80
CA PHE A 933 -4.07 20.13 19.63
C PHE A 933 -4.67 18.77 20.01
N ILE A 934 -5.91 18.76 20.52
CA ILE A 934 -6.65 17.52 20.82
C ILE A 934 -6.84 16.70 19.54
N GLY A 935 -7.19 17.35 18.44
CA GLY A 935 -7.35 16.70 17.13
C GLY A 935 -6.07 15.99 16.67
N ILE A 936 -4.90 16.63 16.77
CA ILE A 936 -3.61 16.01 16.44
C ILE A 936 -3.33 14.82 17.35
N ILE A 937 -3.53 14.95 18.67
CA ILE A 937 -3.32 13.85 19.61
C ILE A 937 -4.21 12.66 19.26
N ILE A 938 -5.51 12.89 19.03
CA ILE A 938 -6.45 11.84 18.64
C ILE A 938 -6.01 11.20 17.32
N MET A 939 -5.65 12.00 16.31
CA MET A 939 -5.21 11.49 15.01
C MET A 939 -3.93 10.65 15.12
N TYR A 940 -2.94 11.08 15.90
CA TYR A 940 -1.68 10.32 16.02
C TYR A 940 -1.82 9.08 16.91
N ILE A 941 -2.57 9.14 18.01
CA ILE A 941 -2.85 7.96 18.84
C ILE A 941 -3.67 6.94 18.05
N SER A 942 -4.73 7.37 17.36
CA SER A 942 -5.51 6.47 16.51
C SER A 942 -4.68 5.90 15.35
N THR A 943 -3.81 6.71 14.74
CA THR A 943 -2.86 6.23 13.72
C THR A 943 -1.92 5.17 14.30
N ALA A 944 -1.34 5.41 15.48
CA ALA A 944 -0.48 4.44 16.16
C ALA A 944 -1.22 3.14 16.53
N LEU A 945 -2.47 3.23 16.99
CA LEU A 945 -3.33 2.06 17.27
C LEU A 945 -3.61 1.22 16.02
N LEU A 946 -3.70 1.86 14.86
CA LEU A 946 -3.84 1.18 13.56
C LEU A 946 -2.51 0.57 13.06
N HIS A 947 -1.40 0.80 13.78
CA HIS A 947 -0.08 0.24 13.54
C HIS A 947 0.40 -0.51 14.79
N PRO A 948 -0.24 -1.63 15.19
CA PRO A 948 -0.02 -2.26 16.51
C PRO A 948 1.43 -2.68 16.76
N HIS A 949 2.15 -3.14 15.73
CA HIS A 949 3.58 -3.47 15.85
C HIS A 949 4.47 -2.26 16.15
N GLU A 950 4.03 -1.06 15.80
CA GLU A 950 4.76 0.19 15.92
C GLU A 950 4.12 1.11 16.98
N PHE A 951 3.12 0.63 17.73
CA PHE A 951 2.44 1.43 18.75
C PHE A 951 3.41 1.99 19.79
N HIS A 952 4.45 1.21 20.14
CA HIS A 952 5.51 1.63 21.04
C HIS A 952 6.28 2.88 20.56
N LEU A 953 6.27 3.19 19.25
CA LEU A 953 6.90 4.40 18.71
C LEU A 953 6.20 5.68 19.18
N ALA A 954 4.92 5.61 19.58
CA ALA A 954 4.19 6.76 20.12
C ALA A 954 4.87 7.35 21.36
N ILE A 955 5.61 6.55 22.13
CA ILE A 955 6.39 7.01 23.29
C ILE A 955 7.44 8.04 22.87
N PHE A 956 8.07 7.84 21.70
CA PHE A 956 9.06 8.78 21.16
C PHE A 956 8.42 10.05 20.58
N GLY A 957 7.09 10.08 20.42
CA GLY A 957 6.35 11.22 19.90
C GLY A 957 6.49 12.49 20.76
N LEU A 958 6.60 12.34 22.09
CA LEU A 958 6.79 13.49 22.98
C LEU A 958 8.07 14.26 22.65
N LEU A 959 9.18 13.53 22.43
CA LEU A 959 10.46 14.12 22.03
C LEU A 959 10.33 14.83 20.68
N TYR A 960 9.63 14.21 19.72
CA TYR A 960 9.39 14.82 18.41
C TYR A 960 8.63 16.15 18.50
N PHE A 961 7.54 16.20 19.28
CA PHE A 961 6.73 17.41 19.45
C PHE A 961 7.50 18.55 20.13
N ILE A 962 8.25 18.24 21.19
CA ILE A 962 9.07 19.23 21.90
C ILE A 962 10.18 19.76 20.99
N CYS A 963 10.71 18.94 20.07
CA CYS A 963 11.75 19.33 19.12
C CYS A 963 11.22 19.95 17.81
N ILE A 964 9.93 20.30 17.69
CA ILE A 964 9.38 20.92 16.46
C ILE A 964 10.18 22.16 16.00
N PRO A 965 10.53 23.14 16.85
CA PRO A 965 11.33 24.29 16.41
C PRO A 965 12.75 23.92 16.00
N SER A 966 13.32 22.87 16.58
CA SER A 966 14.64 22.40 16.16
C SER A 966 14.59 21.94 14.70
N GLY A 967 13.57 21.15 14.33
CA GLY A 967 13.41 20.62 12.96
C GLY A 967 12.85 21.64 11.94
N TYR A 968 11.77 22.35 12.27
CA TYR A 968 11.04 23.19 11.33
C TYR A 968 11.53 24.65 11.28
N LEU A 969 12.36 25.08 12.22
CA LEU A 969 12.90 26.45 12.28
C LEU A 969 14.43 26.45 12.20
N LEU A 970 15.14 25.89 13.20
CA LEU A 970 16.61 25.96 13.25
C LEU A 970 17.27 25.15 12.14
N LEU A 971 16.84 23.90 11.94
CA LEU A 971 17.37 23.04 10.90
C LEU A 971 17.01 23.55 9.49
N ALA A 972 15.81 24.11 9.31
CA ALA A 972 15.41 24.74 8.05
C ALA A 972 16.33 25.92 7.71
N ILE A 973 16.62 26.79 8.68
CA ILE A 973 17.59 27.89 8.52
C ILE A 973 18.96 27.36 8.15
N TYR A 974 19.49 26.42 8.93
CA TYR A 974 20.82 25.85 8.69
C TYR A 974 20.94 25.20 7.30
N SER A 975 19.93 24.42 6.91
CA SER A 975 19.90 23.68 5.66
C SER A 975 19.89 24.60 4.44
N MET A 976 19.03 25.63 4.45
CA MET A 976 18.93 26.60 3.35
C MET A 976 20.17 27.51 3.26
N VAL A 977 20.69 27.98 4.41
CA VAL A 977 21.89 28.84 4.44
C VAL A 977 23.16 28.09 4.02
N ASN A 978 23.22 26.77 4.20
CA ASN A 978 24.37 25.96 3.80
C ASN A 978 24.11 25.14 2.53
N MET A 979 23.12 25.50 1.71
CA MET A 979 22.77 24.80 0.48
C MET A 979 23.91 24.80 -0.56
N ASN A 980 24.80 25.79 -0.51
CA ASN A 980 26.00 25.84 -1.37
C ASN A 980 27.08 24.81 -0.96
N ASN A 981 26.95 24.16 0.21
CA ASN A 981 27.84 23.10 0.64
C ASN A 981 27.38 21.74 0.09
N VAL A 982 28.05 21.30 -0.96
CA VAL A 982 27.79 20.04 -1.67
C VAL A 982 28.62 18.85 -1.17
N SER A 983 29.26 18.96 0.00
CA SER A 983 29.98 17.85 0.63
C SER A 983 29.05 16.78 1.17
N TRP A 984 29.56 15.57 1.39
CA TRP A 984 28.76 14.46 1.91
C TRP A 984 28.59 14.52 3.44
N GLY A 985 29.57 15.07 4.15
CA GLY A 985 29.43 15.59 5.52
C GLY A 985 29.33 14.56 6.66
N THR A 986 29.27 13.26 6.38
CA THR A 986 29.20 12.21 7.42
C THR A 986 30.52 11.46 7.64
N ARG A 987 31.37 11.29 6.62
CA ARG A 987 32.64 10.51 6.74
C ARG A 987 33.83 10.99 5.87
N GLU A 988 33.76 12.17 5.24
CA GLU A 988 34.89 12.71 4.45
C GLU A 988 35.95 13.27 5.42
N SER A 989 37.08 12.56 5.58
CA SER A 989 38.23 13.02 6.34
C SER A 989 38.89 14.21 5.66
N SER A 990 39.29 15.17 6.49
CA SER A 990 40.18 16.28 6.18
C SER A 990 41.36 15.84 5.33
N SER A 991 41.58 16.54 4.22
CA SER A 991 42.81 16.50 3.44
C SER A 991 44.03 16.52 4.38
N GLN A 992 44.86 15.49 4.28
CA GLN A 992 46.16 15.42 4.95
C GLN A 992 47.02 16.61 4.52
N THR A 993 47.29 17.51 5.46
CA THR A 993 48.47 18.37 5.45
C THR A 993 49.01 18.45 6.87
N GLY A 994 50.12 17.75 7.10
CA GLY A 994 51.17 18.06 8.07
C GLY A 994 50.80 18.13 9.56
N GLY A 995 51.23 17.11 10.31
CA GLY A 995 51.67 17.27 11.70
C GLY A 995 50.71 16.77 12.79
N SER A 996 51.01 15.59 13.33
CA SER A 996 51.06 15.28 14.78
C SER A 996 50.74 13.80 14.99
N GLU A 997 51.78 12.97 15.07
CA GLU A 997 51.73 11.72 15.84
C GLU A 997 51.41 12.09 17.30
N ASN A 998 50.19 11.78 17.76
CA ASN A 998 49.79 11.55 19.16
C ASN A 998 48.28 11.78 19.32
N ASP A 999 47.43 10.83 18.91
CA ASP A 999 46.09 10.69 19.52
C ASP A 999 45.46 9.32 19.19
N THR A 1000 46.16 8.24 19.56
CA THR A 1000 45.56 6.91 19.72
C THR A 1000 45.69 6.48 21.18
N ARG A 1001 44.85 7.07 22.04
CA ARG A 1001 44.29 6.52 23.30
C ARG A 1001 43.70 7.65 24.14
N LYS A 1002 42.40 7.91 24.00
CA LYS A 1002 41.62 8.51 25.08
C LYS A 1002 40.41 7.63 25.41
N ASN A 1003 40.60 6.94 26.54
CA ASN A 1003 39.61 6.21 27.29
C ASN A 1003 38.37 7.07 27.57
N VAL A 1004 37.20 6.46 27.37
CA VAL A 1004 35.91 6.96 27.87
C VAL A 1004 35.91 6.85 29.40
N LYS A 1005 36.02 8.00 30.08
CA LYS A 1005 35.64 8.14 31.49
C LYS A 1005 34.24 8.76 31.54
N CYS A 1006 33.25 8.00 32.03
CA CYS A 1006 31.97 8.57 32.42
C CYS A 1006 31.94 8.67 33.95
N GLN A 1007 31.98 9.90 34.46
CA GLN A 1007 31.86 10.22 35.88
C GLN A 1007 30.39 10.53 36.20
N LYS A 1008 29.90 9.91 37.28
CA LYS A 1008 28.54 9.98 37.84
C LYS A 1008 28.01 11.41 38.03
N LEU A 1009 26.70 11.63 37.84
CA LEU A 1009 25.90 12.39 38.81
C LEU A 1009 24.38 12.11 38.77
N LEU A 1010 23.80 12.15 39.97
CA LEU A 1010 22.40 12.31 40.39
C LEU A 1010 21.46 11.09 40.44
N LYS A 1011 21.44 10.52 41.65
CA LYS A 1011 20.31 9.85 42.29
C LYS A 1011 19.14 10.84 42.45
N LEU A 1012 18.03 10.62 41.75
CA LEU A 1012 16.70 10.91 42.27
C LEU A 1012 15.75 9.86 41.69
N CYS A 1013 14.94 9.23 42.55
CA CYS A 1013 14.02 8.11 42.27
C CYS A 1013 14.62 6.70 42.34
N GLY A 1014 15.06 6.28 43.53
CA GLY A 1014 14.61 5.04 44.20
C GLY A 1014 14.75 3.65 43.56
N TYR A 1015 15.29 3.49 42.34
CA TYR A 1015 15.47 2.19 41.69
C TYR A 1015 16.96 1.86 41.54
N ASN A 1016 17.43 0.81 42.20
CA ASN A 1016 18.76 0.26 42.00
C ASN A 1016 18.74 -0.62 40.73
N LEU A 1017 19.35 -0.13 39.65
CA LEU A 1017 19.69 -0.94 38.48
C LEU A 1017 21.20 -1.20 38.51
N GLU A 1018 21.59 -2.42 38.85
CA GLU A 1018 22.98 -2.87 38.83
C GLU A 1018 23.23 -3.56 37.48
N ILE A 1019 23.99 -2.91 36.59
CA ILE A 1019 24.43 -3.49 35.32
C ILE A 1019 25.89 -3.91 35.48
N GLN A 1020 26.14 -5.21 35.61
CA GLN A 1020 27.46 -5.79 35.41
C GLN A 1020 27.77 -5.85 33.90
N LEU A 1021 28.74 -5.05 33.46
CA LEU A 1021 29.40 -5.22 32.18
C LEU A 1021 30.49 -6.28 32.36
N ASN A 1022 30.20 -7.52 31.96
CA ASN A 1022 31.25 -8.51 31.75
C ASN A 1022 32.08 -8.10 30.53
N LYS A 1023 33.37 -7.85 30.75
CA LYS A 1023 34.39 -7.92 29.71
C LYS A 1023 34.51 -9.38 29.28
N GLU A 1024 34.33 -9.67 28.00
CA GLU A 1024 34.91 -10.88 27.43
C GLU A 1024 36.37 -10.58 27.07
N GLU A 1025 37.26 -11.07 27.93
CA GLU A 1025 38.67 -11.24 27.61
C GLU A 1025 38.86 -12.55 26.82
N LYS A 1026 39.81 -12.45 25.89
CA LYS A 1026 40.39 -13.49 25.04
C LYS A 1026 40.55 -14.86 25.73
N VAL A 1027 40.12 -15.92 25.03
CA VAL A 1027 40.59 -17.28 25.26
C VAL A 1027 41.67 -17.62 24.22
N ILE A 1028 42.92 -17.35 24.58
CA ILE A 1028 44.13 -18.09 24.17
C ILE A 1028 45.07 -17.87 25.36
N HIS A 1029 45.54 -18.81 26.18
CA HIS A 1029 46.03 -20.17 26.00
C HIS A 1029 45.92 -20.91 27.36
N VAL A 1030 45.65 -22.22 27.34
CA VAL A 1030 46.27 -23.15 28.29
C VAL A 1030 47.34 -23.92 27.51
N VAL A 1031 48.59 -23.52 27.68
CA VAL A 1031 49.72 -24.44 27.83
C VAL A 1031 50.61 -23.84 28.91
N GLN A 1032 51.06 -24.72 29.80
CA GLN A 1032 52.07 -24.54 30.84
C GLN A 1032 51.66 -23.82 32.14
N ALA A 1033 51.30 -24.70 33.08
CA ALA A 1033 51.54 -24.53 34.50
C ALA A 1033 53.03 -24.32 34.83
N ASN A 1034 53.22 -23.78 36.04
CA ASN A 1034 54.43 -23.71 36.88
C ASN A 1034 55.33 -22.47 36.69
N ALA A 1035 55.18 -21.48 37.57
CA ALA A 1035 56.06 -21.32 38.74
C ALA A 1035 55.83 -19.96 39.44
N SER A 1036 55.34 -20.07 40.66
CA SER A 1036 55.54 -19.27 41.87
C SER A 1036 56.40 -17.99 41.86
N GLN A 1037 55.82 -16.98 42.53
CA GLN A 1037 56.41 -16.16 43.61
C GLN A 1037 57.43 -15.04 43.31
N SER A 1038 56.88 -13.81 43.31
CA SER A 1038 57.14 -12.74 44.30
C SER A 1038 58.49 -11.98 44.36
N THR A 1039 58.37 -10.65 44.14
CA THR A 1039 58.98 -9.52 44.89
C THR A 1039 60.44 -9.10 44.62
N PRO A 1040 60.82 -7.83 44.92
CA PRO A 1040 61.31 -6.89 43.90
C PRO A 1040 62.76 -6.41 44.19
N LEU A 1041 63.35 -5.60 43.31
CA LEU A 1041 64.14 -4.37 43.63
C LEU A 1041 65.11 -3.93 42.51
N THR A 1042 65.06 -2.62 42.25
CA THR A 1042 66.13 -1.65 41.89
C THR A 1042 67.13 -1.85 40.72
N ILE A 1043 67.10 -0.84 39.83
CA ILE A 1043 68.16 0.12 39.45
C ILE A 1043 69.41 -0.35 38.66
N GLU A 1044 69.56 0.33 37.52
CA GLU A 1044 70.76 0.75 36.77
C GLU A 1044 71.51 -0.19 35.79
N ASN A 1045 71.53 0.31 34.54
CA ASN A 1045 72.69 0.58 33.68
C ASN A 1045 73.83 -0.45 33.63
N LYS A 1046 74.06 -1.02 32.43
CA LYS A 1046 75.15 -0.54 31.53
C LYS A 1046 75.24 -1.36 30.24
N GLU A 1047 75.23 -0.59 29.14
CA GLU A 1047 76.28 -0.55 28.10
C GLU A 1047 76.84 -1.85 27.50
N SER A 1048 76.53 -1.99 26.20
CA SER A 1048 77.45 -2.28 25.08
C SER A 1048 78.54 -3.33 25.27
N ASP A 1049 78.55 -4.36 24.42
CA ASP A 1049 79.27 -4.22 23.16
C ASP A 1049 79.03 -5.36 22.15
N GLN A 1050 78.87 -4.91 20.91
CA GLN A 1050 79.45 -5.39 19.67
C GLN A 1050 79.49 -6.90 19.32
N THR A 1051 78.91 -7.11 18.13
CA THR A 1051 79.47 -7.84 16.97
C THR A 1051 79.12 -9.31 16.72
N THR A 1052 78.27 -9.44 15.70
CA THR A 1052 78.42 -10.30 14.52
C THR A 1052 77.75 -11.66 14.57
N LYS A 1053 76.60 -11.75 13.89
CA LYS A 1053 76.41 -12.73 12.83
C LYS A 1053 75.56 -12.17 11.70
N GLN A 1054 76.13 -12.25 10.50
CA GLN A 1054 75.62 -11.79 9.22
C GLN A 1054 74.32 -12.50 8.81
N GLN A 1055 73.43 -11.67 8.27
CA GLN A 1055 72.60 -11.87 7.07
C GLN A 1055 72.04 -13.27 6.78
N SER A 1056 70.71 -13.36 6.88
CA SER A 1056 69.91 -13.70 5.70
C SER A 1056 68.78 -12.69 5.56
N SER A 1057 68.92 -11.82 4.57
CA SER A 1057 67.89 -10.96 4.03
C SER A 1057 66.77 -11.82 3.42
N SER A 1058 65.54 -11.69 3.92
CA SER A 1058 64.36 -11.91 3.09
C SER A 1058 63.70 -10.55 2.90
N THR A 1059 63.93 -10.00 1.72
CA THR A 1059 63.24 -8.84 1.16
C THR A 1059 61.74 -9.14 1.20
N GLU A 1060 60.95 -8.36 1.94
CA GLU A 1060 59.49 -8.37 1.81
C GLU A 1060 59.15 -7.87 0.39
N GLU A 1061 58.89 -8.79 -0.54
CA GLU A 1061 58.32 -8.45 -1.83
C GLU A 1061 56.96 -7.77 -1.60
N GLU A 1062 56.81 -6.49 -1.99
CA GLU A 1062 55.51 -5.81 -1.93
C GLU A 1062 54.44 -6.62 -2.67
N LYS A 1063 53.42 -7.09 -1.94
CA LYS A 1063 52.28 -7.85 -2.50
C LYS A 1063 51.38 -6.94 -3.34
N ASP A 1064 50.90 -7.45 -4.48
CA ASP A 1064 49.87 -6.80 -5.32
C ASP A 1064 48.49 -6.83 -4.63
N PHE A 1065 47.54 -5.94 -4.99
CA PHE A 1065 46.21 -5.89 -4.35
C PHE A 1065 45.44 -7.21 -4.43
N ILE A 1066 45.68 -8.04 -5.47
CA ILE A 1066 45.10 -9.38 -5.58
C ILE A 1066 45.63 -10.28 -4.46
N GLY A 1067 46.93 -10.20 -4.15
CA GLY A 1067 47.53 -10.93 -3.04
C GLY A 1067 46.96 -10.51 -1.70
N GLN A 1068 46.71 -9.21 -1.50
CA GLN A 1068 46.06 -8.68 -0.29
C GLN A 1068 44.64 -9.24 -0.12
N LEU A 1069 43.79 -9.12 -1.15
CA LEU A 1069 42.42 -9.63 -1.10
C LEU A 1069 42.35 -11.16 -0.93
N ALA A 1070 43.31 -11.90 -1.51
CA ALA A 1070 43.40 -13.35 -1.35
C ALA A 1070 43.76 -13.74 0.10
N GLU A 1071 44.62 -12.97 0.77
CA GLU A 1071 44.98 -13.17 2.17
C GLU A 1071 43.79 -12.91 3.10
N SER A 1072 43.07 -11.79 2.91
CA SER A 1072 41.84 -11.47 3.66
C SER A 1072 40.73 -12.51 3.45
N SER A 1073 40.65 -13.13 2.27
CA SER A 1073 39.67 -14.20 1.98
C SER A 1073 39.98 -15.52 2.72
N GLY A 1074 41.22 -15.70 3.18
CA GLY A 1074 41.65 -16.83 4.01
C GLY A 1074 41.39 -18.20 3.37
N GLU A 1075 40.50 -18.99 3.97
CA GLU A 1075 40.17 -20.35 3.50
C GLU A 1075 39.39 -20.36 2.15
N LEU A 1076 38.78 -19.23 1.75
CA LEU A 1076 38.14 -19.07 0.45
C LEU A 1076 39.19 -18.72 -0.62
N LYS A 1077 39.71 -19.73 -1.30
CA LYS A 1077 40.72 -19.51 -2.36
C LYS A 1077 40.14 -18.69 -3.52
N LEU A 1078 40.75 -17.54 -3.82
CA LEU A 1078 40.43 -16.69 -4.97
C LEU A 1078 41.28 -17.10 -6.19
N LEU A 1079 40.63 -17.46 -7.30
CA LEU A 1079 41.29 -17.79 -8.57
C LEU A 1079 41.20 -16.61 -9.54
N GLU A 1080 42.35 -16.12 -10.00
CA GLU A 1080 42.41 -15.04 -11.00
C GLU A 1080 41.88 -15.53 -12.36
N GLN A 1081 40.94 -14.77 -12.93
CA GLN A 1081 40.37 -14.97 -14.26
C GLN A 1081 40.42 -13.67 -15.05
N ARG A 1082 40.54 -13.76 -16.37
CA ARG A 1082 40.45 -12.60 -17.28
C ARG A 1082 39.01 -12.35 -17.71
N LEU A 1083 38.68 -11.08 -17.94
CA LEU A 1083 37.41 -10.69 -18.56
C LEU A 1083 37.35 -11.18 -20.02
N ASN A 1084 36.14 -11.33 -20.54
CA ASN A 1084 35.93 -11.51 -21.96
C ASN A 1084 36.27 -10.20 -22.70
N MET A 1085 36.93 -10.26 -23.86
CA MET A 1085 37.33 -9.08 -24.64
C MET A 1085 36.15 -8.14 -24.92
N GLU A 1086 35.00 -8.69 -25.32
CA GLU A 1086 33.81 -7.87 -25.56
C GLU A 1086 33.31 -7.13 -24.30
N GLU A 1087 33.43 -7.75 -23.12
CA GLU A 1087 33.03 -7.13 -21.85
C GLU A 1087 34.02 -6.03 -21.46
N GLU A 1088 35.31 -6.26 -21.71
CA GLU A 1088 36.37 -5.26 -21.49
C GLU A 1088 36.17 -4.03 -22.38
N ASP A 1089 35.87 -4.22 -23.66
CA ASP A 1089 35.54 -3.15 -24.60
C ASP A 1089 34.32 -2.34 -24.13
N PHE A 1090 33.24 -3.02 -23.70
CA PHE A 1090 32.08 -2.35 -23.13
C PHE A 1090 32.44 -1.47 -21.92
N TRP A 1091 33.25 -1.97 -21.00
CA TRP A 1091 33.67 -1.20 -19.83
C TRP A 1091 34.51 0.01 -20.23
N ASN A 1092 35.45 -0.15 -21.17
CA ASN A 1092 36.27 0.94 -21.70
C ASN A 1092 35.39 2.04 -22.34
N ASP A 1093 34.42 1.66 -23.17
CA ASP A 1093 33.48 2.59 -23.80
C ASP A 1093 32.61 3.33 -22.78
N LEU A 1094 32.03 2.59 -21.82
CA LEU A 1094 31.17 3.17 -20.77
C LEU A 1094 31.95 4.15 -19.89
N ILE A 1095 33.19 3.81 -19.56
CA ILE A 1095 34.09 4.68 -18.80
C ILE A 1095 34.38 5.93 -19.62
N GLU A 1096 34.85 5.81 -20.85
CA GLU A 1096 35.21 6.97 -21.67
C GLU A 1096 34.03 7.91 -21.90
N GLN A 1097 32.85 7.37 -22.17
CA GLN A 1097 31.66 8.16 -22.50
C GLN A 1097 31.04 8.83 -21.28
N TYR A 1098 30.85 8.10 -20.17
CA TYR A 1098 30.05 8.57 -19.03
C TYR A 1098 30.82 8.63 -17.72
N LEU A 1099 31.66 7.64 -17.41
CA LEU A 1099 32.17 7.42 -16.05
C LEU A 1099 33.61 7.90 -15.83
N LYS A 1100 34.28 8.45 -16.84
CA LYS A 1100 35.64 9.00 -16.71
C LYS A 1100 35.65 10.14 -15.67
N PRO A 1101 36.60 10.14 -14.71
CA PRO A 1101 36.77 11.24 -13.76
C PRO A 1101 36.82 12.57 -14.51
N LEU A 1102 36.05 13.55 -14.02
CA LEU A 1102 36.06 14.87 -14.61
C LEU A 1102 37.42 15.51 -14.32
N LYS A 1103 38.10 16.03 -15.35
CA LYS A 1103 39.27 16.89 -15.14
C LYS A 1103 38.79 18.13 -14.39
N THR A 1104 39.30 18.32 -13.19
CA THR A 1104 39.04 19.48 -12.35
C THR A 1104 39.81 20.67 -12.90
N ASP A 1105 39.11 21.53 -13.65
CA ASP A 1105 39.59 22.87 -13.97
C ASP A 1105 39.30 23.75 -12.76
N GLN A 1106 40.36 24.22 -12.08
CA GLN A 1106 40.24 25.08 -10.89
C GLN A 1106 39.35 26.30 -11.17
N LYS A 1107 39.42 26.90 -12.37
CA LYS A 1107 38.57 28.03 -12.75
C LYS A 1107 37.09 27.66 -12.82
N LYS A 1108 36.78 26.44 -13.27
CA LYS A 1108 35.41 25.93 -13.34
C LYS A 1108 34.87 25.61 -11.95
N GLU A 1109 35.68 25.02 -11.08
CA GLU A 1109 35.28 24.76 -9.69
C GLU A 1109 35.01 26.05 -8.93
N GLU A 1110 35.87 27.05 -9.09
CA GLU A 1110 35.66 28.39 -8.52
C GLU A 1110 34.36 29.02 -9.03
N ARG A 1111 34.12 29.00 -10.35
CA ARG A 1111 32.86 29.48 -10.94
C ARG A 1111 31.64 28.75 -10.38
N ILE A 1112 31.65 27.43 -10.31
CA ILE A 1112 30.53 26.65 -9.75
C ILE A 1112 30.32 26.98 -8.28
N LYS A 1113 31.39 27.19 -7.51
CA LYS A 1113 31.31 27.59 -6.10
C LYS A 1113 30.69 28.98 -5.95
N GLU A 1114 31.00 29.92 -6.85
CA GLU A 1114 30.35 31.24 -6.93
C GLU A 1114 28.88 31.11 -7.34
N ASP A 1115 28.56 30.33 -8.37
CA ASP A 1115 27.19 30.10 -8.84
C ASP A 1115 26.33 29.42 -7.76
N LEU A 1116 26.89 28.47 -7.00
CA LEU A 1116 26.23 27.84 -5.86
C LEU A 1116 25.94 28.85 -4.74
N LYS A 1117 26.85 29.80 -4.53
CA LYS A 1117 26.67 30.89 -3.57
C LYS A 1117 25.58 31.86 -4.04
N ASP A 1118 25.54 32.20 -5.32
CA ASP A 1118 24.49 33.03 -5.92
C ASP A 1118 23.12 32.34 -5.86
N LEU A 1119 23.04 31.06 -6.25
CA LEU A 1119 21.83 30.25 -6.14
C LEU A 1119 21.34 30.19 -4.68
N ARG A 1120 22.25 29.99 -3.73
CA ARG A 1120 21.94 30.06 -2.30
C ARG A 1120 21.35 31.41 -1.92
N ASN A 1121 21.96 32.51 -2.34
CA ASN A 1121 21.46 33.85 -1.98
C ASN A 1121 20.05 34.09 -2.55
N LYS A 1122 19.82 33.71 -3.81
CA LYS A 1122 18.49 33.79 -4.46
C LYS A 1122 17.45 32.92 -3.76
N ALA A 1123 17.77 31.64 -3.51
CA ALA A 1123 16.86 30.72 -2.85
C ALA A 1123 16.55 31.14 -1.41
N ASN A 1124 17.55 31.59 -0.64
CA ASN A 1124 17.35 32.11 0.70
C ASN A 1124 16.51 33.38 0.70
N PHE A 1125 16.74 34.29 -0.25
CA PHE A 1125 15.92 35.49 -0.40
C PHE A 1125 14.45 35.11 -0.59
N VAL A 1126 14.13 34.22 -1.54
CA VAL A 1126 12.75 33.76 -1.78
C VAL A 1126 12.18 33.01 -0.57
N PHE A 1127 12.94 32.10 0.03
CA PHE A 1127 12.48 31.31 1.16
C PHE A 1127 12.15 32.18 2.38
N PHE A 1128 13.05 33.08 2.77
CA PHE A 1128 12.85 33.94 3.93
C PHE A 1128 11.93 35.13 3.65
N ILE A 1129 11.82 35.63 2.42
CA ILE A 1129 10.84 36.67 2.09
C ILE A 1129 9.41 36.13 2.17
N CYS A 1130 9.16 34.88 1.73
CA CYS A 1130 7.86 34.24 1.91
C CYS A 1130 7.49 34.14 3.39
N ASN A 1131 8.44 33.73 4.24
CA ASN A 1131 8.26 33.68 5.69
C ASN A 1131 8.02 35.08 6.30
N LEU A 1132 8.78 36.09 5.85
CA LEU A 1132 8.61 37.47 6.30
C LEU A 1132 7.24 38.03 5.89
N LEU A 1133 6.83 37.85 4.63
CA LEU A 1133 5.52 38.27 4.13
C LEU A 1133 4.38 37.61 4.92
N TRP A 1134 4.54 36.34 5.30
CA TRP A 1134 3.58 35.65 6.15
C TRP A 1134 3.49 36.27 7.56
N LEU A 1135 4.63 36.56 8.19
CA LEU A 1135 4.67 37.25 9.49
C LEU A 1135 4.07 38.65 9.39
N VAL A 1136 4.40 39.41 8.34
CA VAL A 1136 3.91 40.77 8.09
C VAL A 1136 2.41 40.76 7.84
N ALA A 1137 1.89 39.84 7.01
CA ALA A 1137 0.46 39.69 6.79
C ALA A 1137 -0.28 39.40 8.10
N THR A 1138 0.26 38.49 8.92
CA THR A 1138 -0.32 38.16 10.22
C THR A 1138 -0.28 39.36 11.17
N PHE A 1139 0.83 40.10 11.20
CA PHE A 1139 1.01 41.30 12.00
C PHE A 1139 0.06 42.44 11.62
N PHE A 1140 -0.05 42.76 10.32
CA PHE A 1140 -0.98 43.78 9.83
C PHE A 1140 -2.42 43.46 10.21
N LEU A 1141 -2.80 42.19 10.09
CA LEU A 1141 -4.16 41.76 10.40
C LEU A 1141 -4.43 41.74 11.91
N GLN A 1142 -3.43 41.46 12.75
CA GLN A 1142 -3.53 41.63 14.20
C GLN A 1142 -3.75 43.09 14.61
N ILE A 1143 -3.12 44.04 13.90
CA ILE A 1143 -3.34 45.48 14.11
C ILE A 1143 -4.77 45.90 13.73
N ILE A 1144 -5.30 45.37 12.62
CA ILE A 1144 -6.67 45.64 12.15
C ILE A 1144 -7.72 44.88 12.99
N GLY A 1145 -7.31 43.82 13.69
CA GLY A 1145 -8.13 42.78 14.33
C GLY A 1145 -9.10 43.20 15.44
N THR A 1146 -9.16 44.48 15.82
CA THR A 1146 -10.30 44.99 16.61
C THR A 1146 -11.58 45.10 15.77
N SER A 1147 -11.47 45.07 14.43
CA SER A 1147 -12.60 45.30 13.50
C SER A 1147 -13.18 44.04 12.87
N VAL A 1148 -12.46 42.91 12.86
CA VAL A 1148 -12.84 41.66 12.16
C VAL A 1148 -12.61 40.45 13.07
N ASN A 1149 -13.60 40.10 13.90
CA ASN A 1149 -13.55 38.92 14.77
C ASN A 1149 -14.70 37.96 14.44
N ILE A 1150 -14.42 36.66 14.40
CA ILE A 1150 -15.45 35.62 14.27
C ILE A 1150 -15.96 35.29 15.67
N GLN A 1151 -17.26 35.46 15.90
CA GLN A 1151 -17.91 35.12 17.16
C GLN A 1151 -18.37 33.65 17.12
N ILE A 1152 -17.86 32.82 18.02
CA ILE A 1152 -18.32 31.44 18.21
C ILE A 1152 -19.02 31.33 19.58
N PRO A 1153 -20.19 30.68 19.67
CA PRO A 1153 -20.86 30.48 20.95
C PRO A 1153 -20.01 29.62 21.87
N LYS A 1154 -19.85 30.05 23.12
CA LYS A 1154 -19.07 29.32 24.12
C LYS A 1154 -19.84 28.08 24.57
N VAL A 1155 -19.23 26.91 24.40
CA VAL A 1155 -19.80 25.62 24.84
C VAL A 1155 -19.03 25.11 26.04
N TYR A 1156 -19.71 24.93 27.16
CA TYR A 1156 -19.11 24.34 28.36
C TYR A 1156 -18.95 22.82 28.22
N ALA A 1157 -18.11 22.21 29.04
CA ALA A 1157 -17.84 20.76 29.02
C ALA A 1157 -19.09 19.88 29.23
N ASN A 1158 -20.16 20.42 29.83
CA ASN A 1158 -21.46 19.77 30.02
C ASN A 1158 -22.39 19.86 28.78
N GLY A 1159 -21.94 20.49 27.69
CA GLY A 1159 -22.72 20.71 26.47
C GLY A 1159 -23.67 21.90 26.48
N THR A 1160 -23.74 22.68 27.57
CA THR A 1160 -24.55 23.91 27.62
C THR A 1160 -23.83 25.05 26.89
N VAL A 1161 -24.61 25.83 26.13
CA VAL A 1161 -24.11 26.97 25.37
C VAL A 1161 -24.36 28.25 26.16
N ASP A 1162 -23.31 29.04 26.42
CA ASP A 1162 -23.46 30.39 26.97
C ASP A 1162 -23.87 31.36 25.86
N ALA A 1163 -25.05 31.95 26.00
CA ALA A 1163 -25.56 32.95 25.08
C ALA A 1163 -24.95 34.36 25.32
N HIS A 1164 -24.30 34.59 26.45
CA HIS A 1164 -23.88 35.93 26.89
C HIS A 1164 -22.39 36.21 26.73
N THR A 1165 -21.53 35.19 26.62
CA THR A 1165 -20.08 35.37 26.40
C THR A 1165 -19.58 34.68 25.11
N PRO A 1166 -19.63 35.35 23.95
CA PRO A 1166 -19.10 34.79 22.71
C PRO A 1166 -17.56 34.74 22.74
N LEU A 1167 -17.00 33.67 22.18
CA LEU A 1167 -15.56 33.49 22.00
C LEU A 1167 -15.13 34.20 20.70
N TYR A 1168 -14.19 35.13 20.80
CA TYR A 1168 -13.67 35.88 19.66
C TYR A 1168 -12.44 35.19 19.07
N ILE A 1169 -12.51 34.86 17.78
CA ILE A 1169 -11.43 34.16 17.07
C ILE A 1169 -10.87 35.04 15.96
N ASP A 1170 -9.54 35.10 15.92
CA ASP A 1170 -8.77 35.67 14.82
C ASP A 1170 -8.98 34.85 13.54
N PRO A 1171 -9.56 35.45 12.48
CA PRO A 1171 -9.82 34.78 11.20
C PRO A 1171 -8.59 34.12 10.56
N ILE A 1172 -7.38 34.69 10.70
CA ILE A 1172 -6.17 34.12 10.06
C ILE A 1172 -5.63 32.94 10.84
N GLY A 1173 -5.56 33.06 12.17
CA GLY A 1173 -5.24 31.92 13.03
C GLY A 1173 -6.17 30.74 12.74
N LEU A 1174 -7.47 31.02 12.55
CA LEU A 1174 -8.46 30.02 12.17
C LEU A 1174 -8.26 29.46 10.76
N MET A 1175 -8.08 30.30 9.73
CA MET A 1175 -7.83 29.84 8.35
C MET A 1175 -6.57 28.99 8.24
N PHE A 1176 -5.52 29.36 8.97
CA PHE A 1176 -4.27 28.60 9.04
C PHE A 1176 -4.48 27.25 9.73
N LEU A 1177 -5.12 27.24 10.91
CA LEU A 1177 -5.47 26.02 11.62
C LEU A 1177 -6.33 25.10 10.75
N ILE A 1178 -7.30 25.64 10.03
CA ILE A 1178 -8.14 24.90 9.08
C ILE A 1178 -7.32 24.35 7.91
N SER A 1179 -6.35 25.10 7.39
CA SER A 1179 -5.52 24.65 6.25
C SER A 1179 -4.59 23.50 6.64
N PHE A 1180 -3.91 23.62 7.79
CA PHE A 1180 -3.02 22.55 8.28
C PHE A 1180 -3.82 21.36 8.83
N ALA A 1181 -4.90 21.60 9.59
CA ALA A 1181 -5.81 20.54 10.00
C ALA A 1181 -6.42 19.84 8.78
N GLY A 1182 -6.79 20.60 7.74
CA GLY A 1182 -7.29 20.05 6.48
C GLY A 1182 -6.28 19.14 5.81
N LEU A 1183 -5.00 19.54 5.74
CA LEU A 1183 -3.93 18.71 5.21
C LEU A 1183 -3.72 17.43 6.03
N LEU A 1184 -3.70 17.53 7.36
CA LEU A 1184 -3.59 16.37 8.25
C LEU A 1184 -4.81 15.44 8.17
N ILE A 1185 -6.02 15.98 8.09
CA ILE A 1185 -7.26 15.22 7.95
C ILE A 1185 -7.25 14.45 6.63
N VAL A 1186 -6.86 15.12 5.54
CA VAL A 1186 -6.69 14.50 4.21
C VAL A 1186 -5.67 13.37 4.28
N GLN A 1187 -4.53 13.57 4.95
CA GLN A 1187 -3.52 12.52 5.15
C GLN A 1187 -4.04 11.38 6.02
N TYR A 1188 -4.77 11.67 7.10
CA TYR A 1188 -5.32 10.68 8.02
C TYR A 1188 -6.36 9.78 7.33
N PHE A 1189 -7.29 10.35 6.55
CA PHE A 1189 -8.24 9.55 5.78
C PHE A 1189 -7.56 8.73 4.68
N ALA A 1190 -6.50 9.27 4.05
CA ALA A 1190 -5.71 8.50 3.10
C ALA A 1190 -4.97 7.34 3.78
N MET A 1191 -4.43 7.55 4.98
CA MET A 1191 -3.83 6.50 5.81
C MET A 1191 -4.86 5.41 6.16
N LEU A 1192 -6.07 5.77 6.60
CA LEU A 1192 -7.16 4.81 6.88
C LEU A 1192 -7.47 3.96 5.65
N TRP A 1193 -7.64 4.61 4.49
CA TRP A 1193 -7.89 3.92 3.23
C TRP A 1193 -6.74 2.97 2.86
N HIS A 1194 -5.50 3.44 2.99
CA HIS A 1194 -4.30 2.66 2.74
C HIS A 1194 -4.19 1.44 3.66
N ARG A 1195 -4.50 1.60 4.96
CA ARG A 1195 -4.52 0.52 5.96
C ARG A 1195 -5.51 -0.57 5.58
N VAL A 1196 -6.73 -0.19 5.21
CA VAL A 1196 -7.76 -1.15 4.76
C VAL A 1196 -7.27 -1.91 3.52
N GLN A 1197 -6.70 -1.22 2.52
CA GLN A 1197 -6.15 -1.90 1.34
C GLN A 1197 -4.97 -2.82 1.66
N THR A 1198 -4.07 -2.40 2.55
CA THR A 1198 -2.92 -3.20 3.00
C THR A 1198 -3.39 -4.45 3.75
N PHE A 1199 -4.39 -4.33 4.61
CA PHE A 1199 -4.98 -5.46 5.34
C PHE A 1199 -5.65 -6.47 4.38
N ILE A 1200 -6.41 -5.97 3.38
CA ILE A 1200 -6.98 -6.82 2.33
C ILE A 1200 -5.87 -7.55 1.56
N HIS A 1201 -4.79 -6.84 1.20
CA HIS A 1201 -3.64 -7.43 0.52
C HIS A 1201 -2.97 -8.52 1.37
N PHE A 1202 -2.74 -8.23 2.64
CA PHE A 1202 -2.09 -9.15 3.57
C PHE A 1202 -2.92 -10.43 3.79
N ILE A 1203 -4.25 -10.32 3.91
CA ILE A 1203 -5.14 -11.49 3.99
C ILE A 1203 -5.10 -12.31 2.70
N ALA A 1204 -5.12 -11.64 1.54
CA ALA A 1204 -5.03 -12.31 0.25
C ALA A 1204 -3.69 -13.06 0.09
N TYR A 1205 -2.57 -12.47 0.55
CA TYR A 1205 -1.24 -13.07 0.51
C TYR A 1205 -1.19 -14.39 1.31
N ASN A 1206 -1.56 -14.35 2.59
CA ASN A 1206 -1.48 -15.50 3.49
C ASN A 1206 -2.30 -16.70 3.01
N GLY A 1207 -3.52 -16.44 2.48
CA GLY A 1207 -4.38 -17.52 1.97
C GLY A 1207 -3.73 -18.30 0.82
N THR A 1208 -2.97 -17.63 -0.04
CA THR A 1208 -2.33 -18.27 -1.20
C THR A 1208 -1.02 -18.97 -0.86
N GLU A 1209 -0.18 -18.44 0.03
CA GLU A 1209 1.06 -19.09 0.45
C GLU A 1209 0.76 -20.40 1.20
N ALA A 1210 -0.27 -20.41 2.04
CA ALA A 1210 -0.74 -21.63 2.71
C ALA A 1210 -1.18 -22.71 1.71
N GLU A 1211 -1.86 -22.32 0.62
CA GLU A 1211 -2.29 -23.23 -0.45
C GLU A 1211 -1.09 -23.81 -1.22
N VAL A 1212 -0.10 -22.98 -1.58
CA VAL A 1212 1.13 -23.41 -2.27
C VAL A 1212 1.92 -24.36 -1.38
N ASN A 1213 2.13 -23.99 -0.11
CA ASN A 1213 2.84 -24.81 0.87
C ASN A 1213 2.12 -26.15 1.12
N ARG A 1214 0.78 -26.14 1.17
CA ARG A 1214 -0.03 -27.37 1.32
C ARG A 1214 0.09 -28.27 0.10
N LYS A 1215 0.07 -27.71 -1.11
CA LYS A 1215 0.25 -28.49 -2.35
C LYS A 1215 1.65 -29.07 -2.44
N ALA A 1216 2.68 -28.29 -2.09
CA ALA A 1216 4.06 -28.76 -2.01
C ALA A 1216 4.20 -29.91 -1.00
N ARG A 1217 3.62 -29.76 0.19
CA ARG A 1217 3.62 -30.80 1.23
C ARG A 1217 2.89 -32.07 0.77
N LYS A 1218 1.69 -31.95 0.21
CA LYS A 1218 0.93 -33.10 -0.33
C LYS A 1218 1.67 -33.80 -1.47
N HIS A 1219 2.36 -33.04 -2.33
CA HIS A 1219 3.15 -33.63 -3.41
C HIS A 1219 4.40 -34.34 -2.87
N SER A 1220 5.03 -33.79 -1.83
CA SER A 1220 6.15 -34.43 -1.14
C SER A 1220 5.72 -35.69 -0.39
N GLU A 1221 4.57 -35.68 0.27
CA GLU A 1221 3.96 -36.86 0.92
C GLU A 1221 3.55 -37.92 -0.12
N ALA A 1222 3.00 -37.51 -1.27
CA ALA A 1222 2.69 -38.39 -2.40
C ALA A 1222 3.95 -39.00 -3.03
N MET A 1223 5.06 -38.26 -3.09
CA MET A 1223 6.34 -38.74 -3.61
C MET A 1223 7.01 -39.69 -2.62
N LEU A 1224 6.96 -39.40 -1.31
CA LEU A 1224 7.45 -40.30 -0.25
C LEU A 1224 6.67 -41.62 -0.21
N THR A 1225 5.36 -41.59 -0.47
CA THR A 1225 4.53 -42.80 -0.57
C THR A 1225 4.83 -43.60 -1.84
N THR A 1226 5.09 -42.96 -2.99
CA THR A 1226 5.54 -43.69 -4.19
C THR A 1226 6.94 -44.29 -4.03
N PHE A 1227 7.89 -43.58 -3.40
CA PHE A 1227 9.21 -44.13 -3.08
C PHE A 1227 9.16 -45.27 -2.05
N SER A 1228 8.16 -45.28 -1.16
CA SER A 1228 7.97 -46.37 -0.19
C SER A 1228 7.29 -47.60 -0.80
N GLU A 1229 6.47 -47.44 -1.84
CA GLU A 1229 5.82 -48.56 -2.54
C GLU A 1229 6.74 -49.19 -3.60
N GLU A 1230 7.63 -48.41 -4.23
CA GLU A 1230 8.60 -48.93 -5.22
C GLU A 1230 9.84 -49.59 -4.60
N ASN A 1231 10.04 -49.52 -3.26
CA ASN A 1231 11.19 -50.14 -2.62
C ASN A 1231 10.88 -50.83 -1.27
N PRO A 1232 10.18 -51.99 -1.28
CA PRO A 1232 9.88 -52.74 -0.05
C PRO A 1232 11.08 -53.53 0.51
N LYS A 1233 12.25 -53.49 -0.13
CA LYS A 1233 13.48 -54.14 0.36
C LYS A 1233 14.61 -53.13 0.41
N GLY A 1234 15.03 -52.79 1.63
CA GLY A 1234 16.16 -51.88 1.86
C GLY A 1234 17.40 -52.35 1.10
N THR A 1235 17.77 -51.61 0.06
CA THR A 1235 19.09 -51.72 -0.56
C THR A 1235 19.54 -50.32 -0.94
N THR A 1236 20.58 -49.86 -0.26
CA THR A 1236 21.25 -48.58 -0.48
C THR A 1236 21.88 -48.59 -1.87
N ILE A 1237 21.34 -47.80 -2.81
CA ILE A 1237 21.99 -47.57 -4.10
C ILE A 1237 22.68 -46.21 -4.05
N ILE A 1238 24.01 -46.27 -4.04
CA ILE A 1238 24.93 -45.16 -4.22
C ILE A 1238 24.90 -44.79 -5.71
N TYR A 1239 24.45 -43.59 -6.07
CA TYR A 1239 24.60 -43.09 -7.44
C TYR A 1239 25.93 -42.39 -7.62
N GLY A 1240 26.84 -43.09 -8.29
CA GLY A 1240 27.99 -42.54 -8.99
C GLY A 1240 27.56 -41.85 -10.28
N VAL A 1241 28.31 -40.80 -10.61
CA VAL A 1241 28.27 -40.02 -11.85
C VAL A 1241 28.67 -40.89 -13.04
N ASP A 1242 27.95 -40.85 -14.16
CA ASP A 1242 28.61 -40.81 -15.47
C ASP A 1242 27.77 -40.31 -16.66
N LYS A 1243 28.53 -39.87 -17.66
CA LYS A 1243 28.22 -39.06 -18.86
C LYS A 1243 27.53 -39.80 -20.03
N HIS A 1244 27.19 -38.97 -21.04
CA HIS A 1244 26.98 -39.24 -22.48
C HIS A 1244 25.55 -39.65 -22.90
N VAL A 1245 24.80 -38.88 -23.71
CA VAL A 1245 24.89 -38.46 -25.14
C VAL A 1245 23.95 -39.30 -26.03
N SER A 1246 23.20 -38.56 -26.86
CA SER A 1246 22.61 -38.88 -28.17
C SER A 1246 21.37 -39.78 -28.32
N THR A 1247 20.47 -39.20 -29.16
CA THR A 1247 19.71 -39.78 -30.30
C THR A 1247 18.34 -40.44 -30.10
N ASP A 1248 17.42 -39.93 -30.92
CA ASP A 1248 16.28 -40.54 -31.61
C ASP A 1248 15.02 -40.97 -30.84
N ARG A 1249 14.00 -40.09 -30.84
CA ARG A 1249 12.84 -40.12 -31.77
C ARG A 1249 11.84 -39.00 -31.47
#